data_AF-A0AAJ2B0M3-F1
#
_entry.id   AF-A0AAJ2B0M3-F1
#
_cell.length_a   1.000
_cell.length_b   1.000
_cell.length_c   1.000
_cell.angle_alpha   90.00
_cell.angle_beta   90.00
_cell.angle_gamma   90.00
#
_symmetry.space_group_name_H-M   'P 1'
#
loop_
_entity.id
_entity.type
_entity.pdbx_description
1 polymer ?
#
loop_
_entity_poly.entity_id
_entity_poly.type
_entity_poly.pdbx_seq_one_letter_code
_entity_poly.pdbx_strand_id
1 'polypeptide(L)'
;MANLRAPLSSVQLPDLGDGSGGTLSPQAERKLGERTMREVRADPDYLDDWLIRDYLDSIASKLSAAAATQYLGGYRPDFELFAVRDPQINAFSMPGGFIGVNTGLISATQTESELASVVGHEMGHVLQRHIARMISAQEKSGYAALAAMLAGLLAGVMTHSGDLGMGIAMGGQAFAVDNQLRFSRAAEHEADRVGFQMLAAAGYDPYAMTAFFERLDRASMADNGVPPYARTHPLTTERIADMEDRARRVPYRQPRQSPEYAFVRARARVLQVNYASDYREVASRLKSEIDDQTALNPAANWYGIALARSLMGDYDGANDALARSRRLFEGEKASTAAASVQAQRELAQTVEGVESRDARSDDKRHAQQQKGASKAQGESVGASPRGVSGSSANARAGVGAARASRDEARSSRAANIQSTSASTTTARAAIEVPPARSDRPLLAQAATLQDARTNNANPHSTPQTANASAPAVSMSSLLSSSAYGALNADPAAPAPASAPIALPPVRVIAQQAARSTPSLDVLAAEIARRAGRYDDAVRLADIAQTRWPNSHAALDVHLQSLIAAHRYQEAQTLARGETRAEPARADWWLYLAQASAGLNDPLRQHQAMAEKLALDGAWPSAIRQLKEARDVKTASFYDLSTISARLRDFEARYKEERDEEKKS
;
A
#
# COMPACT_ATOMS: atom_id res chain seq x y z
N MET A 1 -29.07 -36.99 21.95
CA MET A 1 -27.70 -37.05 22.48
C MET A 1 -26.82 -36.22 21.57
N ALA A 2 -26.08 -35.24 22.10
CA ALA A 2 -25.29 -34.30 21.30
C ALA A 2 -23.82 -34.72 21.28
N ASN A 3 -23.22 -34.80 20.08
CA ASN A 3 -21.80 -35.14 19.91
C ASN A 3 -20.93 -33.90 20.16
N LEU A 4 -20.24 -33.85 21.30
CA LEU A 4 -19.14 -32.90 21.49
C LEU A 4 -17.93 -33.38 20.67
N ARG A 5 -17.58 -32.64 19.61
CA ARG A 5 -16.22 -32.63 19.10
C ARG A 5 -15.49 -31.46 19.76
N ALA A 6 -14.52 -31.76 20.62
CA ALA A 6 -13.57 -30.77 21.09
C ALA A 6 -12.71 -30.27 19.91
N PRO A 7 -12.33 -28.99 19.86
CA PRO A 7 -11.31 -28.53 18.92
C PRO A 7 -9.98 -29.21 19.25
N LEU A 8 -9.31 -29.75 18.24
CA LEU A 8 -7.95 -30.26 18.39
C LEU A 8 -7.02 -29.06 18.56
N SER A 9 -6.54 -28.83 19.78
CA SER A 9 -5.41 -27.92 20.01
C SER A 9 -4.23 -28.39 19.17
N SER A 10 -3.79 -27.56 18.22
CA SER A 10 -2.56 -27.78 17.49
C SER A 10 -1.41 -27.82 18.50
N VAL A 11 -0.78 -28.99 18.66
CA VAL A 11 0.43 -29.11 19.47
C VAL A 11 1.50 -28.28 18.78
N GLN A 12 1.81 -27.11 19.37
CA GLN A 12 2.98 -26.33 19.00
C GLN A 12 4.20 -27.20 19.32
N LEU A 13 4.79 -27.83 18.30
CA LEU A 13 6.02 -28.59 18.47
C LEU A 13 7.13 -27.60 18.86
N PRO A 14 8.00 -27.94 19.84
CA PRO A 14 9.17 -27.12 20.14
C PRO A 14 10.01 -26.88 18.88
N ASP A 15 10.50 -25.64 18.71
CA ASP A 15 11.35 -25.26 17.59
C ASP A 15 12.72 -25.98 17.71
N LEU A 16 12.79 -27.17 17.10
CA LEU A 16 14.02 -27.86 16.80
C LEU A 16 14.65 -27.16 15.60
N GLY A 17 15.25 -26.00 15.89
CA GLY A 17 15.73 -25.04 14.89
C GLY A 17 16.42 -25.73 13.72
N ASP A 18 16.04 -25.33 12.50
CA ASP A 18 16.52 -26.02 11.31
C ASP A 18 18.05 -26.04 11.26
N GLY A 19 18.61 -27.11 10.66
CA GLY A 19 20.04 -27.35 10.65
C GLY A 19 20.88 -26.34 9.84
N SER A 20 20.31 -25.22 9.38
CA SER A 20 21.08 -24.14 8.77
C SER A 20 21.79 -23.28 9.83
N GLY A 21 23.05 -23.60 10.07
CA GLY A 21 23.91 -22.79 10.93
C GLY A 21 23.91 -21.32 10.47
N GLY A 22 23.37 -20.43 11.30
CA GLY A 22 23.51 -18.98 11.16
C GLY A 22 22.32 -18.22 10.58
N THR A 23 21.22 -18.86 10.15
CA THR A 23 20.02 -18.12 9.70
C THR A 23 18.96 -17.96 10.79
N LEU A 24 18.34 -16.78 10.83
CA LEU A 24 17.15 -16.52 11.65
C LEU A 24 16.04 -17.50 11.27
N SER A 25 15.21 -17.97 12.21
CA SER A 25 13.98 -18.70 11.84
C SER A 25 12.89 -17.70 11.43
N PRO A 26 11.94 -18.05 10.54
CA PRO A 26 10.85 -17.13 10.15
C PRO A 26 10.02 -16.62 11.34
N GLN A 27 9.92 -17.42 12.41
CA GLN A 27 9.23 -17.05 13.65
C GLN A 27 10.04 -16.01 14.45
N ALA A 28 11.37 -16.13 14.48
CA ALA A 28 12.25 -15.15 15.09
C ALA A 28 12.30 -13.84 14.27
N GLU A 29 12.26 -13.91 12.93
CA GLU A 29 12.06 -12.72 12.08
C GLU A 29 10.74 -12.01 12.41
N ARG A 30 9.65 -12.76 12.58
CA ARG A 30 8.34 -12.20 12.95
C ARG A 30 8.36 -11.52 14.32
N LYS A 31 8.90 -12.17 15.36
CA LYS A 31 9.09 -11.57 16.70
C LYS A 31 9.89 -10.26 16.65
N LEU A 32 10.95 -10.20 15.83
CA LEU A 32 11.78 -9.00 15.66
C LEU A 32 11.02 -7.87 14.94
N GLY A 33 10.29 -8.19 13.87
CA GLY A 33 9.41 -7.24 13.19
C GLY A 33 8.34 -6.68 14.11
N GLU A 34 7.67 -7.53 14.89
CA GLU A 34 6.65 -7.15 15.87
C GLU A 34 7.20 -6.23 16.97
N ARG A 35 8.44 -6.46 17.42
CA ARG A 35 9.12 -5.55 18.36
C ARG A 35 9.37 -4.18 17.71
N THR A 36 9.94 -4.15 16.52
CA THR A 36 10.23 -2.91 15.78
C THR A 36 8.94 -2.13 15.49
N MET A 37 7.85 -2.83 15.14
CA MET A 37 6.54 -2.20 14.89
C MET A 37 5.89 -1.56 16.11
N ARG A 38 6.30 -1.89 17.34
CA ARG A 38 5.86 -1.15 18.54
C ARG A 38 6.42 0.26 18.58
N GLU A 39 7.66 0.44 18.12
CA GLU A 39 8.32 1.74 18.00
C GLU A 39 7.73 2.51 16.81
N VAL A 40 7.59 1.86 15.65
CA VAL A 40 6.98 2.46 14.45
C VAL A 40 5.55 2.96 14.72
N ARG A 41 4.68 2.17 15.36
CA ARG A 41 3.29 2.60 15.66
C ARG A 41 3.19 3.69 16.74
N ALA A 42 4.28 4.00 17.44
CA ALA A 42 4.34 5.10 18.39
C ALA A 42 4.84 6.41 17.76
N ASP A 43 5.36 6.36 16.53
CA ASP A 43 5.79 7.51 15.75
C ASP A 43 4.59 8.38 15.31
N PRO A 44 4.60 9.71 15.52
CA PRO A 44 3.59 10.62 14.97
C PRO A 44 3.40 10.54 13.44
N ASP A 45 4.43 10.11 12.70
CA ASP A 45 4.37 9.94 11.25
C ASP A 45 3.84 8.56 10.81
N TYR A 46 3.56 7.63 11.74
CA TYR A 46 2.76 6.45 11.42
C TYR A 46 1.34 6.88 11.04
N LEU A 47 0.94 6.59 9.79
CA LEU A 47 -0.36 7.00 9.29
C LEU A 47 -1.42 5.93 9.58
N ASP A 48 -2.01 6.03 10.78
CA ASP A 48 -3.14 5.22 11.23
C ASP A 48 -4.45 5.58 10.50
N ASP A 49 -4.52 5.29 9.20
CA ASP A 49 -5.69 5.51 8.37
C ASP A 49 -6.23 4.20 7.77
N TRP A 50 -7.42 3.81 8.22
CA TRP A 50 -8.05 2.56 7.83
C TRP A 50 -8.34 2.42 6.32
N LEU A 51 -8.66 3.50 5.61
CA LEU A 51 -8.92 3.42 4.16
C LEU A 51 -7.63 3.14 3.39
N ILE A 52 -6.53 3.80 3.75
CA ILE A 52 -5.21 3.52 3.17
C ILE A 52 -4.76 2.11 3.54
N ARG A 53 -4.95 1.69 4.80
CA ARG A 53 -4.57 0.36 5.28
C ARG A 53 -5.35 -0.76 4.59
N ASP A 54 -6.69 -0.73 4.62
CA ASP A 54 -7.57 -1.67 3.90
C ASP A 54 -7.14 -1.83 2.43
N TYR A 55 -6.79 -0.71 1.80
CA TYR A 55 -6.38 -0.69 0.40
C TYR A 55 -5.02 -1.33 0.16
N LEU A 56 -4.00 -1.02 0.98
CA LEU A 56 -2.68 -1.65 0.92
C LEU A 56 -2.76 -3.16 1.21
N ASP A 57 -3.50 -3.55 2.25
CA ASP A 57 -3.74 -4.95 2.60
C ASP A 57 -4.48 -5.69 1.45
N SER A 58 -5.34 -5.00 0.69
CA SER A 58 -5.96 -5.57 -0.53
C SER A 58 -4.96 -5.82 -1.67
N ILE A 59 -3.93 -4.98 -1.83
CA ILE A 59 -2.84 -5.19 -2.79
C ILE A 59 -1.98 -6.37 -2.34
N ALA A 60 -1.54 -6.37 -1.08
CA ALA A 60 -0.74 -7.44 -0.50
C ALA A 60 -1.46 -8.81 -0.55
N SER A 61 -2.77 -8.83 -0.30
CA SER A 61 -3.59 -10.05 -0.41
C SER A 61 -3.63 -10.62 -1.83
N LYS A 62 -3.83 -9.76 -2.86
CA LYS A 62 -3.81 -10.19 -4.27
C LYS A 62 -2.44 -10.74 -4.69
N LEU A 63 -1.36 -10.05 -4.31
CA LEU A 63 0.02 -10.46 -4.63
C LEU A 63 0.43 -11.72 -3.87
N SER A 64 0.01 -11.88 -2.61
CA SER A 64 0.25 -13.07 -1.78
C SER A 64 -0.49 -14.29 -2.33
N ALA A 65 -1.73 -14.11 -2.79
CA ALA A 65 -2.47 -15.17 -3.50
C ALA A 65 -1.74 -15.59 -4.78
N ALA A 66 -1.24 -14.64 -5.57
CA ALA A 66 -0.43 -14.92 -6.76
C ALA A 66 0.85 -15.71 -6.40
N ALA A 67 1.65 -15.24 -5.43
CA ALA A 67 2.83 -15.94 -4.93
C ALA A 67 2.52 -17.38 -4.47
N ALA A 68 1.43 -17.55 -3.73
CA ALA A 68 0.97 -18.84 -3.23
C ALA A 68 0.56 -19.81 -4.34
N THR A 69 0.00 -19.33 -5.46
CA THR A 69 -0.33 -20.18 -6.63
C THR A 69 0.91 -20.57 -7.45
N GLN A 70 1.96 -19.75 -7.41
CA GLN A 70 3.22 -19.98 -8.14
C GLN A 70 4.33 -20.61 -7.28
N TYR A 71 4.05 -20.89 -6.00
CA TYR A 71 5.01 -21.44 -5.01
C TYR A 71 6.29 -20.59 -4.85
N LEU A 72 6.16 -19.26 -4.96
CA LEU A 72 7.29 -18.33 -4.78
C LEU A 72 7.74 -18.29 -3.30
N GLY A 73 9.03 -18.05 -3.05
CA GLY A 73 9.64 -17.97 -1.71
C GLY A 73 9.74 -19.30 -0.92
N GLY A 74 8.91 -20.30 -1.22
CA GLY A 74 8.90 -21.61 -0.54
C GLY A 74 8.26 -21.61 0.86
N TYR A 75 7.82 -20.45 1.36
CA TYR A 75 7.04 -20.30 2.59
C TYR A 75 5.98 -19.21 2.41
N ARG A 76 5.11 -19.01 3.40
CA ARG A 76 4.05 -17.99 3.37
C ARG A 76 4.19 -17.08 4.59
N PRO A 77 4.82 -15.89 4.45
CA PRO A 77 4.80 -14.88 5.50
C PRO A 77 3.41 -14.25 5.61
N ASP A 78 3.02 -13.88 6.83
CA ASP A 78 1.91 -12.96 7.05
C ASP A 78 2.41 -11.53 6.77
N PHE A 79 1.89 -10.94 5.69
CA PHE A 79 2.21 -9.56 5.32
C PHE A 79 1.35 -8.58 6.10
N GLU A 80 1.97 -7.52 6.63
CA GLU A 80 1.26 -6.38 7.21
C GLU A 80 1.83 -5.10 6.60
N LEU A 81 1.01 -4.38 5.83
CA LEU A 81 1.41 -3.12 5.22
C LEU A 81 0.95 -1.95 6.09
N PHE A 82 1.77 -0.90 6.12
CA PHE A 82 1.44 0.34 6.82
C PHE A 82 1.90 1.55 6.02
N ALA A 83 1.20 2.67 6.21
CA ALA A 83 1.56 3.93 5.60
C ALA A 83 2.41 4.78 6.55
N VAL A 84 3.40 5.48 5.98
CA VAL A 84 4.23 6.47 6.69
C VAL A 84 3.99 7.84 6.06
N ARG A 85 3.79 8.85 6.90
CA ARG A 85 3.52 10.24 6.52
C ARG A 85 4.81 10.95 6.13
N ASP A 86 5.34 10.57 4.98
CA ASP A 86 6.55 11.14 4.40
C ASP A 86 6.25 11.55 2.94
N PRO A 87 6.57 12.79 2.52
CA PRO A 87 6.42 13.26 1.14
C PRO A 87 7.39 12.60 0.14
N GLN A 88 8.43 11.93 0.60
CA GLN A 88 9.40 11.25 -0.24
C GLN A 88 8.81 10.01 -0.91
N ILE A 89 9.28 9.74 -2.14
CA ILE A 89 9.00 8.48 -2.84
C ILE A 89 9.86 7.39 -2.19
N ASN A 90 9.25 6.59 -1.31
CA ASN A 90 9.88 5.42 -0.70
C ASN A 90 8.88 4.30 -0.34
N ALA A 91 9.40 3.09 -0.28
CA ALA A 91 8.83 1.94 0.41
C ALA A 91 9.99 1.11 0.96
N PHE A 92 9.73 0.29 1.98
CA PHE A 92 10.75 -0.55 2.58
C PHE A 92 10.13 -1.79 3.22
N SER A 93 10.86 -2.90 3.16
CA SER A 93 10.54 -4.14 3.86
C SER A 93 11.28 -4.24 5.20
N MET A 94 10.62 -4.86 6.19
CA MET A 94 11.14 -5.16 7.52
C MET A 94 11.08 -6.69 7.77
N PRO A 95 11.88 -7.22 8.72
CA PRO A 95 11.82 -8.63 9.10
C PRO A 95 10.39 -9.07 9.45
N GLY A 96 9.98 -10.28 9.06
CA GLY A 96 8.69 -10.84 9.49
C GLY A 96 7.45 -10.39 8.71
N GLY A 97 7.61 -9.81 7.52
CA GLY A 97 6.51 -9.51 6.59
C GLY A 97 5.91 -8.10 6.70
N PHE A 98 6.49 -7.23 7.51
CA PHE A 98 6.06 -5.84 7.60
C PHE A 98 6.62 -5.01 6.43
N ILE A 99 5.79 -4.17 5.81
CA ILE A 99 6.19 -3.31 4.68
C ILE A 99 5.66 -1.90 4.90
N GLY A 100 6.57 -0.93 4.99
CA GLY A 100 6.27 0.49 5.08
C GLY A 100 6.14 1.14 3.69
N VAL A 101 5.13 1.98 3.52
CA VAL A 101 4.82 2.66 2.25
C VAL A 101 4.65 4.15 2.51
N ASN A 102 5.49 5.00 1.93
CA ASN A 102 5.37 6.45 2.15
C ASN A 102 4.16 7.04 1.41
N THR A 103 3.51 8.04 2.01
CA THR A 103 2.46 8.85 1.36
C THR A 103 2.93 9.49 0.04
N GLY A 104 4.21 9.84 -0.06
CA GLY A 104 4.83 10.36 -1.29
C GLY A 104 4.85 9.34 -2.44
N LEU A 105 5.11 8.06 -2.15
CA LEU A 105 5.05 6.99 -3.16
C LEU A 105 3.61 6.78 -3.65
N ILE A 106 2.64 6.71 -2.75
CA ILE A 106 1.22 6.60 -3.10
C ILE A 106 0.79 7.81 -3.95
N SER A 107 1.25 9.02 -3.59
CA SER A 107 0.95 10.27 -4.30
C SER A 107 1.60 10.38 -5.69
N ALA A 108 2.80 9.81 -5.88
CA ALA A 108 3.57 9.88 -7.12
C ALA A 108 3.20 8.81 -8.16
N THR A 109 2.48 7.76 -7.75
CA THR A 109 2.05 6.66 -8.63
C THR A 109 0.74 7.03 -9.36
N GLN A 110 0.71 6.76 -10.67
CA GLN A 110 -0.39 7.17 -11.57
C GLN A 110 -1.49 6.11 -11.63
N THR A 111 -1.13 4.83 -11.46
CA THR A 111 -2.04 3.67 -11.52
C THR A 111 -1.87 2.73 -10.32
N GLU A 112 -2.90 1.92 -10.03
CA GLU A 112 -2.81 0.88 -8.99
C GLU A 112 -1.68 -0.11 -9.31
N SER A 113 -1.45 -0.41 -10.60
CA SER A 113 -0.41 -1.36 -11.03
C SER A 113 1.00 -0.86 -10.75
N GLU A 114 1.26 0.45 -10.78
CA GLU A 114 2.57 1.00 -10.41
C GLU A 114 2.82 0.84 -8.90
N LEU A 115 1.86 1.21 -8.05
CA LEU A 115 1.98 0.99 -6.60
C LEU A 115 2.13 -0.51 -6.29
N ALA A 116 1.33 -1.36 -6.93
CA ALA A 116 1.42 -2.81 -6.79
C ALA A 116 2.77 -3.39 -7.29
N SER A 117 3.45 -2.73 -8.24
CA SER A 117 4.78 -3.15 -8.69
C SER A 117 5.86 -2.91 -7.63
N VAL A 118 5.80 -1.78 -6.93
CA VAL A 118 6.72 -1.46 -5.82
C VAL A 118 6.41 -2.33 -4.60
N VAL A 119 5.13 -2.50 -4.24
CA VAL A 119 4.73 -3.44 -3.19
C VAL A 119 5.15 -4.88 -3.54
N GLY A 120 5.02 -5.29 -4.80
CA GLY A 120 5.49 -6.59 -5.27
C GLY A 120 7.01 -6.77 -5.17
N HIS A 121 7.79 -5.71 -5.39
CA HIS A 121 9.25 -5.70 -5.17
C HIS A 121 9.59 -5.92 -3.69
N GLU A 122 8.98 -5.15 -2.79
CA GLU A 122 9.19 -5.32 -1.33
C GLU A 122 8.74 -6.68 -0.81
N MET A 123 7.61 -7.20 -1.31
CA MET A 123 7.19 -8.57 -1.03
C MET A 123 8.19 -9.60 -1.57
N GLY A 124 8.86 -9.32 -2.70
CA GLY A 124 9.98 -10.11 -3.21
C GLY A 124 11.17 -10.14 -2.26
N HIS A 125 11.54 -9.01 -1.65
CA HIS A 125 12.59 -8.96 -0.62
C HIS A 125 12.26 -9.80 0.61
N VAL A 126 11.01 -9.78 1.06
CA VAL A 126 10.53 -10.64 2.16
C VAL A 126 10.55 -12.12 1.75
N LEU A 127 9.92 -12.50 0.63
CA LEU A 127 9.82 -13.89 0.17
C LEU A 127 11.18 -14.55 -0.07
N GLN A 128 12.16 -13.78 -0.54
CA GLN A 128 13.54 -14.26 -0.73
C GLN A 128 14.41 -14.06 0.53
N ARG A 129 13.83 -13.58 1.64
CA ARG A 129 14.44 -13.41 2.96
C ARG A 129 15.73 -12.60 2.91
N HIS A 130 15.76 -11.54 2.08
CA HIS A 130 16.99 -10.78 1.82
C HIS A 130 17.61 -10.18 3.09
N ILE A 131 16.77 -9.65 3.99
CA ILE A 131 17.23 -9.11 5.27
C ILE A 131 17.87 -10.20 6.14
N ALA A 132 17.22 -11.37 6.28
CA ALA A 132 17.80 -12.51 7.01
C ALA A 132 19.13 -12.98 6.42
N ARG A 133 19.22 -13.12 5.09
CA ARG A 133 20.47 -13.50 4.39
C ARG A 133 21.59 -12.46 4.60
N MET A 134 21.25 -11.17 4.61
CA MET A 134 22.19 -10.08 4.89
C MET A 134 22.72 -10.14 6.34
N ILE A 135 21.85 -10.36 7.33
CA ILE A 135 22.23 -10.51 8.75
C ILE A 135 23.17 -11.71 8.94
N SER A 136 22.83 -12.85 8.34
CA SER A 136 23.65 -14.08 8.42
C SER A 136 25.02 -13.94 7.77
N ALA A 137 25.13 -13.14 6.70
CA ALA A 137 26.41 -12.90 6.03
C ALA A 137 27.38 -12.03 6.86
N GLN A 138 26.90 -11.27 7.85
CA GLN A 138 27.67 -10.32 8.64
C GLN A 138 28.12 -10.91 9.99
N GLU A 139 28.72 -12.11 9.95
CA GLU A 139 29.12 -12.89 11.13
C GLU A 139 29.83 -12.05 12.21
N LYS A 140 29.19 -11.99 13.41
CA LYS A 140 29.69 -11.63 14.76
C LYS A 140 29.04 -10.45 15.50
N SER A 141 28.06 -9.72 14.95
CA SER A 141 27.26 -8.75 15.75
C SER A 141 25.83 -8.52 15.24
N GLY A 142 25.26 -9.48 14.51
CA GLY A 142 24.06 -9.30 13.70
C GLY A 142 22.82 -8.72 14.40
N TYR A 143 22.56 -9.04 15.68
CA TYR A 143 21.33 -8.61 16.36
C TYR A 143 21.36 -7.17 16.87
N ALA A 144 22.34 -6.82 17.71
CA ALA A 144 22.47 -5.47 18.24
C ALA A 144 22.76 -4.45 17.12
N ALA A 145 23.58 -4.83 16.13
CA ALA A 145 23.85 -3.99 14.97
C ALA A 145 22.60 -3.79 14.10
N LEU A 146 21.77 -4.82 13.90
CA LEU A 146 20.51 -4.70 13.16
C LEU A 146 19.47 -3.89 13.92
N ALA A 147 19.32 -4.08 15.23
CA ALA A 147 18.38 -3.28 16.03
C ALA A 147 18.78 -1.79 16.01
N ALA A 148 20.07 -1.49 16.19
CA ALA A 148 20.60 -0.14 16.06
C ALA A 148 20.49 0.41 14.62
N MET A 149 20.61 -0.44 13.60
CA MET A 149 20.45 -0.06 12.19
C MET A 149 18.98 0.19 11.81
N LEU A 150 18.03 -0.60 12.33
CA LEU A 150 16.59 -0.39 12.15
C LEU A 150 16.12 0.86 12.89
N ALA A 151 16.61 1.09 14.11
CA ALA A 151 16.38 2.35 14.83
C ALA A 151 17.05 3.56 14.13
N GLY A 152 18.23 3.36 13.54
CA GLY A 152 18.94 4.38 12.75
C GLY A 152 18.28 4.68 11.39
N LEU A 153 17.71 3.65 10.75
CA LEU A 153 16.83 3.79 9.58
C LEU A 153 15.60 4.60 9.94
N LEU A 154 14.93 4.25 11.04
CA LEU A 154 13.75 4.97 11.51
C LEU A 154 14.10 6.44 11.81
N ALA A 155 15.19 6.70 12.54
CA ALA A 155 15.69 8.06 12.78
C ALA A 155 16.11 8.82 11.50
N GLY A 156 16.63 8.11 10.49
CA GLY A 156 16.97 8.67 9.17
C GLY A 156 15.77 8.99 8.28
N VAL A 157 14.64 8.29 8.49
CA VAL A 157 13.34 8.58 7.85
C VAL A 157 12.60 9.69 8.62
N MET A 158 12.65 9.68 9.96
CA MET A 158 12.01 10.65 10.87
C MET A 158 12.53 12.10 10.75
N THR A 159 13.70 12.34 10.18
CA THR A 159 14.38 13.65 10.32
C THR A 159 13.98 14.72 9.29
N HIS A 160 13.05 14.41 8.36
CA HIS A 160 12.36 15.32 7.40
C HIS A 160 13.20 16.35 6.65
N SER A 161 14.53 16.20 6.66
CA SER A 161 15.48 17.13 6.09
C SER A 161 16.37 16.37 5.12
N GLY A 162 16.81 17.03 4.05
CA GLY A 162 17.84 16.48 3.17
C GLY A 162 19.22 16.38 3.84
N ASP A 163 19.28 16.54 5.17
CA ASP A 163 20.48 16.50 6.00
C ASP A 163 20.53 15.21 6.82
N LEU A 164 20.61 14.09 6.07
CA LEU A 164 21.14 12.79 6.53
C LEU A 164 22.55 12.92 7.15
N GLY A 165 23.18 14.10 7.05
CA GLY A 165 24.43 14.46 7.70
C GLY A 165 24.28 14.54 9.22
N MET A 166 23.50 15.47 9.78
CA MET A 166 23.71 15.92 11.17
C MET A 166 23.46 14.86 12.28
N GLY A 167 22.54 13.92 12.10
CA GLY A 167 22.37 12.79 13.05
C GLY A 167 23.50 11.75 12.97
N ILE A 168 24.28 11.78 11.89
CA ILE A 168 25.33 10.81 11.55
C ILE A 168 26.68 11.51 11.27
N ALA A 169 26.82 12.79 11.66
CA ALA A 169 27.92 13.69 11.32
C ALA A 169 29.22 13.46 12.09
N MET A 170 29.47 12.22 12.52
CA MET A 170 30.79 11.79 13.00
C MET A 170 31.44 10.91 11.93
N GLY A 171 32.46 11.48 11.28
CA GLY A 171 32.99 11.07 9.98
C GLY A 171 33.18 9.56 9.76
N GLY A 172 32.82 9.11 8.55
CA GLY A 172 33.05 7.74 8.06
C GLY A 172 31.98 6.72 8.42
N GLN A 173 31.32 6.85 9.59
CA GLN A 173 30.29 5.89 10.01
C GLN A 173 29.00 5.99 9.16
N ALA A 174 28.58 7.21 8.78
CA ALA A 174 27.39 7.41 7.94
C ALA A 174 27.47 6.69 6.58
N PHE A 175 28.63 6.77 5.92
CA PHE A 175 28.87 6.15 4.63
C PHE A 175 28.94 4.62 4.72
N ALA A 176 29.35 4.10 5.89
CA ALA A 176 29.29 2.66 6.16
C ALA A 176 27.85 2.17 6.36
N VAL A 177 27.01 2.93 7.06
CA VAL A 177 25.59 2.60 7.24
C VAL A 177 24.83 2.67 5.92
N ASP A 178 24.92 3.76 5.17
CA ASP A 178 24.24 3.90 3.86
C ASP A 178 24.65 2.77 2.88
N ASN A 179 25.94 2.45 2.82
CA ASN A 179 26.42 1.37 1.94
C ASN A 179 26.13 -0.05 2.45
N GLN A 180 25.78 -0.21 3.73
CA GLN A 180 25.30 -1.48 4.33
C GLN A 180 23.79 -1.66 4.18
N LEU A 181 23.03 -0.57 4.03
CA LEU A 181 21.58 -0.56 3.81
C LEU A 181 21.14 -0.89 2.39
N ARG A 182 22.07 -0.87 1.43
CA ARG A 182 21.79 -1.10 0.01
C ARG A 182 21.78 -2.59 -0.29
N PHE A 183 20.66 -3.09 -0.80
CA PHE A 183 20.59 -4.47 -1.27
C PHE A 183 21.61 -4.72 -2.39
N SER A 184 22.20 -5.92 -2.40
CA SER A 184 23.11 -6.31 -3.48
C SER A 184 22.38 -6.32 -4.84
N ARG A 185 23.11 -6.04 -5.94
CA ARG A 185 22.52 -6.11 -7.30
C ARG A 185 21.85 -7.46 -7.59
N ALA A 186 22.37 -8.56 -7.04
CA ALA A 186 21.77 -9.88 -7.18
C ALA A 186 20.42 -9.99 -6.46
N ALA A 187 20.30 -9.40 -5.27
CA ALA A 187 19.06 -9.33 -4.50
C ALA A 187 18.01 -8.46 -5.19
N GLU A 188 18.40 -7.30 -5.72
CA GLU A 188 17.50 -6.43 -6.51
C GLU A 188 16.95 -7.16 -7.74
N HIS A 189 17.81 -7.81 -8.55
CA HIS A 189 17.35 -8.62 -9.68
C HIS A 189 16.50 -9.84 -9.26
N GLU A 190 16.64 -10.37 -8.05
CA GLU A 190 15.79 -11.46 -7.54
C GLU A 190 14.42 -10.93 -7.10
N ALA A 191 14.38 -9.80 -6.38
CA ALA A 191 13.17 -9.10 -5.98
C ALA A 191 12.37 -8.61 -7.20
N ASP A 192 13.02 -7.99 -8.20
CA ASP A 192 12.40 -7.58 -9.47
C ASP A 192 11.66 -8.76 -10.12
N ARG A 193 12.33 -9.91 -10.24
CA ARG A 193 11.79 -11.10 -10.91
C ARG A 193 10.63 -11.73 -10.15
N VAL A 194 10.71 -11.82 -8.82
CA VAL A 194 9.64 -12.36 -7.97
C VAL A 194 8.46 -11.39 -7.92
N GLY A 195 8.71 -10.09 -7.79
CA GLY A 195 7.72 -9.02 -7.86
C GLY A 195 6.97 -9.01 -9.18
N PHE A 196 7.68 -9.07 -10.32
CA PHE A 196 7.09 -9.17 -11.65
C PHE A 196 6.20 -10.42 -11.81
N GLN A 197 6.64 -11.57 -11.31
CA GLN A 197 5.85 -12.81 -11.36
C GLN A 197 4.53 -12.68 -10.59
N MET A 198 4.58 -12.13 -9.36
CA MET A 198 3.37 -11.83 -8.58
C MET A 198 2.47 -10.81 -9.28
N LEU A 199 3.04 -9.72 -9.81
CA LEU A 199 2.32 -8.64 -10.49
C LEU A 199 1.51 -9.16 -11.70
N ALA A 200 2.17 -9.90 -12.59
CA ALA A 200 1.55 -10.47 -13.78
C ALA A 200 0.52 -11.55 -13.45
N ALA A 201 0.75 -12.37 -12.41
CA ALA A 201 -0.20 -13.39 -11.97
C ALA A 201 -1.41 -12.82 -11.22
N ALA A 202 -1.25 -11.72 -10.49
CA ALA A 202 -2.35 -10.97 -9.87
C ALA A 202 -3.24 -10.21 -10.87
N GLY A 203 -2.83 -10.12 -12.14
CA GLY A 203 -3.61 -9.46 -13.22
C GLY A 203 -3.42 -7.94 -13.27
N TYR A 204 -2.35 -7.43 -12.69
CA TYR A 204 -1.87 -6.05 -12.89
C TYR A 204 -1.11 -5.91 -14.20
N ASP A 205 -0.84 -4.66 -14.60
CA ASP A 205 -0.09 -4.37 -15.83
C ASP A 205 1.39 -4.83 -15.71
N PRO A 206 1.88 -5.74 -16.57
CA PRO A 206 3.28 -6.16 -16.57
C PRO A 206 4.27 -5.02 -16.84
N TYR A 207 3.84 -3.94 -17.51
CA TYR A 207 4.68 -2.77 -17.81
C TYR A 207 4.68 -1.73 -16.68
N ALA A 208 3.90 -1.91 -15.60
CA ALA A 208 3.86 -0.92 -14.54
C ALA A 208 5.17 -0.78 -13.76
N MET A 209 5.93 -1.88 -13.62
CA MET A 209 7.25 -1.86 -12.98
C MET A 209 8.25 -1.03 -13.79
N THR A 210 8.30 -1.21 -15.12
CA THR A 210 9.17 -0.42 -16.00
C THR A 210 8.72 1.04 -16.07
N ALA A 211 7.43 1.31 -16.19
CA ALA A 211 6.87 2.66 -16.22
C ALA A 211 7.13 3.44 -14.90
N PHE A 212 7.12 2.75 -13.76
CA PHE A 212 7.51 3.33 -12.48
C PHE A 212 9.03 3.61 -12.41
N PHE A 213 9.85 2.63 -12.80
CA PHE A 213 11.31 2.80 -12.86
C PHE A 213 11.73 3.98 -13.77
N GLU A 214 11.19 4.09 -14.98
CA GLU A 214 11.43 5.24 -15.87
C GLU A 214 11.00 6.59 -15.27
N ARG A 215 9.99 6.61 -14.39
CA ARG A 215 9.58 7.83 -13.69
C ARG A 215 10.54 8.15 -12.54
N LEU A 216 11.00 7.15 -11.81
CA LEU A 216 11.99 7.29 -10.75
C LEU A 216 13.34 7.78 -11.31
N ASP A 217 13.77 7.24 -12.44
CA ASP A 217 14.98 7.69 -13.15
C ASP A 217 14.86 9.16 -13.56
N ARG A 218 13.78 9.55 -14.25
CA ARG A 218 13.50 10.95 -14.60
C ARG A 218 13.41 11.87 -13.38
N ALA A 219 12.84 11.41 -12.27
CA ALA A 219 12.79 12.16 -11.02
C ALA A 219 14.18 12.36 -10.40
N SER A 220 15.06 11.36 -10.54
CA SER A 220 16.46 11.41 -10.09
C SER A 220 17.33 12.36 -10.91
N MET A 221 16.92 12.67 -12.14
CA MET A 221 17.58 13.64 -13.03
C MET A 221 17.05 15.08 -12.89
N ALA A 222 16.03 15.31 -12.05
CA ALA A 222 15.54 16.65 -11.74
C ALA A 222 16.34 17.28 -10.58
N ASP A 223 16.32 18.62 -10.48
CA ASP A 223 17.05 19.40 -9.46
C ASP A 223 16.64 19.09 -7.98
N ASN A 224 15.68 18.19 -7.77
CA ASN A 224 15.22 17.74 -6.46
C ASN A 224 16.09 16.60 -5.85
N GLY A 225 17.07 16.09 -6.60
CA GLY A 225 17.99 15.04 -6.16
C GLY A 225 17.43 13.62 -6.26
N VAL A 226 18.30 12.63 -5.99
CA VAL A 226 17.96 11.20 -6.10
C VAL A 226 16.97 10.80 -4.98
N PRO A 227 15.74 10.32 -5.32
CA PRO A 227 14.75 9.91 -4.33
C PRO A 227 15.26 8.81 -3.39
N PRO A 228 14.83 8.77 -2.10
CA PRO A 228 15.34 7.78 -1.15
C PRO A 228 15.24 6.33 -1.63
N TYR A 229 14.15 5.96 -2.30
CA TYR A 229 13.98 4.63 -2.90
C TYR A 229 15.10 4.26 -3.86
N ALA A 230 15.55 5.19 -4.71
CA ALA A 230 16.65 4.95 -5.65
C ALA A 230 18.04 4.85 -4.98
N ARG A 231 18.15 5.25 -3.70
CA ARG A 231 19.38 5.11 -2.91
C ARG A 231 19.49 3.70 -2.33
N THR A 232 18.43 3.22 -1.66
CA THR A 232 18.33 1.86 -1.08
C THR A 232 18.16 0.77 -2.14
N HIS A 233 17.45 1.07 -3.23
CA HIS A 233 17.23 0.22 -4.39
C HIS A 233 17.84 0.86 -5.65
N PRO A 234 19.15 0.71 -5.90
CA PRO A 234 19.81 1.32 -7.05
C PRO A 234 19.18 0.88 -8.37
N LEU A 235 18.52 1.81 -9.05
CA LEU A 235 17.96 1.57 -10.36
C LEU A 235 19.09 1.59 -11.40
N THR A 236 19.10 0.62 -12.31
CA THR A 236 20.09 0.53 -13.39
C THR A 236 19.40 0.19 -14.71
N THR A 237 20.02 0.59 -15.82
CA THR A 237 19.50 0.33 -17.17
C THR A 237 19.30 -1.17 -17.44
N GLU A 238 20.13 -2.04 -16.84
CA GLU A 238 20.00 -3.49 -16.94
C GLU A 238 18.75 -4.03 -16.25
N ARG A 239 18.33 -3.44 -15.11
CA ARG A 239 17.08 -3.82 -14.43
C ARG A 239 15.86 -3.44 -15.26
N ILE A 240 15.84 -2.22 -15.81
CA ILE A 240 14.76 -1.75 -16.69
C ILE A 240 14.66 -2.68 -17.92
N ALA A 241 15.79 -2.97 -18.57
CA ALA A 241 15.83 -3.83 -19.76
C ALA A 241 15.38 -5.29 -19.50
N ASP A 242 15.75 -5.89 -18.34
CA ASP A 242 15.27 -7.23 -17.98
C ASP A 242 13.76 -7.24 -17.69
N MET A 243 13.23 -6.21 -17.02
CA MET A 243 11.78 -6.11 -16.77
C MET A 243 10.98 -5.84 -18.04
N GLU A 244 11.47 -5.00 -18.95
CA GLU A 244 10.84 -4.82 -20.26
C GLU A 244 10.81 -6.13 -21.07
N ASP A 245 11.91 -6.89 -21.07
CA ASP A 245 11.97 -8.14 -21.83
C ASP A 245 11.02 -9.21 -21.28
N ARG A 246 10.80 -9.20 -19.97
CA ARG A 246 9.76 -10.02 -19.32
C ARG A 246 8.37 -9.54 -19.68
N ALA A 247 8.11 -8.24 -19.62
CA ALA A 247 6.81 -7.64 -19.96
C ALA A 247 6.39 -7.97 -21.40
N ARG A 248 7.33 -7.90 -22.36
CA ARG A 248 7.11 -8.29 -23.78
C ARG A 248 6.73 -9.76 -23.98
N ARG A 249 7.09 -10.65 -23.05
CA ARG A 249 6.82 -12.10 -23.13
C ARG A 249 5.52 -12.51 -22.44
N VAL A 250 4.91 -11.64 -21.64
CA VAL A 250 3.61 -11.91 -21.00
C VAL A 250 2.48 -11.66 -22.01
N PRO A 251 1.55 -12.61 -22.22
CA PRO A 251 0.39 -12.38 -23.07
C PRO A 251 -0.44 -11.19 -22.57
N TYR A 252 -0.75 -10.25 -23.47
CA TYR A 252 -1.53 -9.06 -23.11
C TYR A 252 -2.87 -9.44 -22.46
N ARG A 253 -3.16 -8.81 -21.33
CA ARG A 253 -4.45 -8.83 -20.64
C ARG A 253 -4.75 -7.40 -20.25
N GLN A 254 -6.02 -6.99 -20.37
CA GLN A 254 -6.44 -5.67 -19.89
C GLN A 254 -6.21 -5.60 -18.37
N PRO A 255 -5.36 -4.70 -17.85
CA PRO A 255 -5.07 -4.62 -16.43
C PRO A 255 -6.33 -4.32 -15.61
N ARG A 256 -6.54 -5.05 -14.51
CA ARG A 256 -7.68 -4.80 -13.62
C ARG A 256 -7.23 -3.81 -12.54
N GLN A 257 -7.62 -2.55 -12.70
CA GLN A 257 -7.37 -1.50 -11.71
C GLN A 257 -8.61 -1.22 -10.86
N SER A 258 -8.43 -1.10 -9.55
CA SER A 258 -9.48 -0.71 -8.62
C SER A 258 -9.80 0.79 -8.78
N PRO A 259 -11.07 1.18 -8.97
CA PRO A 259 -11.46 2.59 -8.95
C PRO A 259 -11.20 3.26 -7.59
N GLU A 260 -11.05 2.47 -6.52
CA GLU A 260 -10.75 2.99 -5.18
C GLU A 260 -9.36 3.64 -5.11
N TYR A 261 -8.42 3.21 -5.94
CA TYR A 261 -7.04 3.70 -5.89
C TYR A 261 -6.92 5.22 -6.03
N ALA A 262 -7.69 5.82 -6.93
CA ALA A 262 -7.65 7.26 -7.14
C ALA A 262 -8.07 8.03 -5.89
N PHE A 263 -9.09 7.55 -5.17
CA PHE A 263 -9.56 8.12 -3.90
C PHE A 263 -8.54 7.92 -2.79
N VAL A 264 -7.94 6.73 -2.67
CA VAL A 264 -6.88 6.45 -1.69
C VAL A 264 -5.65 7.33 -1.94
N ARG A 265 -5.25 7.55 -3.20
CA ARG A 265 -4.19 8.50 -3.55
C ARG A 265 -4.56 9.94 -3.16
N ALA A 266 -5.79 10.36 -3.40
CA ALA A 266 -6.26 11.68 -2.98
C ALA A 266 -6.31 11.81 -1.44
N ARG A 267 -6.66 10.73 -0.71
CA ARG A 267 -6.59 10.66 0.75
C ARG A 267 -5.15 10.80 1.25
N ALA A 268 -4.22 10.01 0.70
CA ALA A 268 -2.80 10.08 1.03
C ALA A 268 -2.23 11.49 0.79
N ARG A 269 -2.55 12.15 -0.34
CA ARG A 269 -2.14 13.55 -0.61
C ARG A 269 -2.61 14.56 0.43
N VAL A 270 -3.80 14.37 1.01
CA VAL A 270 -4.35 15.24 2.05
C VAL A 270 -3.79 14.89 3.43
N LEU A 271 -3.65 13.60 3.75
CA LEU A 271 -3.11 13.14 5.04
C LEU A 271 -1.58 13.22 5.13
N GLN A 272 -0.88 13.51 4.03
CA GLN A 272 0.57 13.78 4.02
C GLN A 272 0.94 15.06 4.78
N VAL A 273 0.01 16.00 4.98
CA VAL A 273 0.27 17.28 5.68
C VAL A 273 -0.35 17.33 7.07
N ASN A 274 0.30 18.06 7.98
CA ASN A 274 0.02 18.05 9.42
C ASN A 274 -0.69 19.30 9.95
N TYR A 275 -0.73 20.39 9.18
CA TYR A 275 -1.28 21.67 9.65
C TYR A 275 -2.53 22.10 8.87
N ALA A 276 -3.45 22.77 9.56
CA ALA A 276 -4.71 23.24 8.97
C ALA A 276 -4.52 24.29 7.85
N SER A 277 -3.38 24.99 7.83
CA SER A 277 -2.92 25.83 6.72
C SER A 277 -2.79 25.03 5.42
N ASP A 278 -2.22 23.85 5.53
CA ASP A 278 -1.69 23.07 4.40
C ASP A 278 -2.83 22.34 3.70
N TYR A 279 -3.88 21.94 4.44
CA TYR A 279 -5.12 21.40 3.83
C TYR A 279 -5.75 22.38 2.84
N ARG A 280 -5.63 23.70 3.07
CA ARG A 280 -6.10 24.72 2.11
C ARG A 280 -5.26 24.73 0.84
N GLU A 281 -3.94 24.61 0.96
CA GLU A 281 -3.03 24.54 -0.17
C GLU A 281 -3.27 23.27 -0.99
N VAL A 282 -3.35 22.10 -0.34
CA VAL A 282 -3.66 20.82 -1.00
C VAL A 282 -5.01 20.88 -1.71
N ALA A 283 -6.05 21.43 -1.08
CA ALA A 283 -7.36 21.63 -1.72
C ALA A 283 -7.29 22.58 -2.94
N SER A 284 -6.52 23.67 -2.84
CA SER A 284 -6.31 24.62 -3.94
C SER A 284 -5.55 23.98 -5.11
N ARG A 285 -4.54 23.16 -4.83
CA ARG A 285 -3.79 22.40 -5.84
C ARG A 285 -4.65 21.32 -6.50
N LEU A 286 -5.44 20.57 -5.74
CA LEU A 286 -6.39 19.60 -6.29
C LEU A 286 -7.43 20.28 -7.19
N LYS A 287 -7.83 21.53 -6.87
CA LYS A 287 -8.78 22.32 -7.64
C LYS A 287 -8.17 22.90 -8.93
N SER A 288 -6.96 23.44 -8.88
CA SER A 288 -6.25 23.89 -10.10
C SER A 288 -6.00 22.71 -11.05
N GLU A 289 -5.59 21.54 -10.55
CA GLU A 289 -5.48 20.33 -11.38
C GLU A 289 -6.81 19.99 -12.11
N ILE A 290 -7.98 20.21 -11.49
CA ILE A 290 -9.28 20.04 -12.15
C ILE A 290 -9.53 21.13 -13.21
N ASP A 291 -9.25 22.39 -12.88
CA ASP A 291 -9.55 23.54 -13.73
C ASP A 291 -8.64 23.59 -14.98
N ASP A 292 -7.36 23.27 -14.79
CA ASP A 292 -6.32 23.18 -15.82
C ASP A 292 -6.42 21.88 -16.65
N GLN A 293 -7.41 21.02 -16.36
CA GLN A 293 -7.62 19.71 -17.00
C GLN A 293 -6.42 18.73 -16.89
N THR A 294 -5.59 18.89 -15.85
CA THR A 294 -4.42 18.02 -15.58
C THR A 294 -4.70 16.94 -14.52
N ALA A 295 -5.86 16.97 -13.87
CA ALA A 295 -6.29 15.99 -12.88
C ALA A 295 -6.46 14.59 -13.49
N LEU A 296 -5.60 13.64 -13.08
CA LEU A 296 -5.65 12.22 -13.48
C LEU A 296 -7.01 11.55 -13.20
N ASN A 297 -7.71 12.00 -12.15
CA ASN A 297 -9.10 11.63 -11.90
C ASN A 297 -9.83 12.79 -11.19
N PRO A 298 -10.69 13.56 -11.90
CA PRO A 298 -11.39 14.70 -11.32
C PRO A 298 -12.31 14.32 -10.15
N ALA A 299 -12.95 13.14 -10.18
CA ALA A 299 -13.79 12.69 -9.07
C ALA A 299 -12.99 12.53 -7.77
N ALA A 300 -11.79 11.92 -7.84
CA ALA A 300 -10.89 11.77 -6.71
C ALA A 300 -10.30 13.10 -6.21
N ASN A 301 -9.99 14.04 -7.11
CA ASN A 301 -9.56 15.38 -6.69
C ASN A 301 -10.68 16.11 -5.92
N TRP A 302 -11.95 16.00 -6.35
CA TRP A 302 -13.09 16.53 -5.59
C TRP A 302 -13.30 15.83 -4.23
N TYR A 303 -12.99 14.54 -4.14
CA TYR A 303 -12.98 13.81 -2.87
C TYR A 303 -11.88 14.31 -1.92
N GLY A 304 -10.65 14.52 -2.43
CA GLY A 304 -9.56 15.11 -1.64
C GLY A 304 -9.89 16.53 -1.15
N ILE A 305 -10.54 17.35 -2.00
CA ILE A 305 -11.07 18.67 -1.59
C ILE A 305 -12.12 18.53 -0.47
N ALA A 306 -12.99 17.52 -0.54
CA ALA A 306 -13.99 17.27 0.51
C ALA A 306 -13.35 16.87 1.84
N LEU A 307 -12.35 16.00 1.83
CA LEU A 307 -11.59 15.61 3.02
C LEU A 307 -10.82 16.80 3.61
N ALA A 308 -10.09 17.56 2.79
CA ALA A 308 -9.37 18.74 3.23
C ALA A 308 -10.29 19.80 3.86
N ARG A 309 -11.48 20.02 3.28
CA ARG A 309 -12.50 20.91 3.84
C ARG A 309 -13.07 20.42 5.17
N SER A 310 -13.31 19.12 5.31
CA SER A 310 -13.82 18.56 6.57
C SER A 310 -12.79 18.61 7.70
N LEU A 311 -11.49 18.50 7.36
CA LEU A 311 -10.38 18.72 8.28
C LEU A 311 -10.23 20.20 8.69
N MET A 312 -10.59 21.14 7.81
CA MET A 312 -10.64 22.59 8.11
C MET A 312 -11.93 23.05 8.82
N GLY A 313 -12.90 22.18 9.04
CA GLY A 313 -14.21 22.53 9.62
C GLY A 313 -15.25 23.11 8.64
N ASP A 314 -14.93 23.20 7.34
CA ASP A 314 -15.87 23.59 6.28
C ASP A 314 -16.75 22.40 5.89
N TYR A 315 -17.69 22.03 6.76
CA TYR A 315 -18.51 20.83 6.58
C TYR A 315 -19.52 20.98 5.43
N ASP A 316 -20.09 22.16 5.23
CA ASP A 316 -21.00 22.41 4.11
C ASP A 316 -20.24 22.33 2.78
N GLY A 317 -19.11 23.03 2.66
CA GLY A 317 -18.24 22.94 1.48
C GLY A 317 -17.63 21.56 1.26
N ALA A 318 -17.44 20.75 2.32
CA ALA A 318 -17.04 19.35 2.23
C ALA A 318 -18.15 18.47 1.65
N ASN A 319 -19.38 18.56 2.16
CA ASN A 319 -20.54 17.85 1.61
C ASN A 319 -20.74 18.18 0.12
N ASP A 320 -20.59 19.46 -0.22
CA ASP A 320 -20.73 19.99 -1.57
C ASP A 320 -19.66 19.46 -2.53
N ALA A 321 -18.41 19.34 -2.07
CA ALA A 321 -17.31 18.73 -2.81
C ALA A 321 -17.48 17.21 -2.96
N LEU A 322 -17.91 16.50 -1.91
CA LEU A 322 -18.18 15.06 -1.97
C LEU A 322 -19.36 14.75 -2.93
N ALA A 323 -20.38 15.59 -2.97
CA ALA A 323 -21.48 15.47 -3.92
C ALA A 323 -21.03 15.68 -5.39
N ARG A 324 -20.07 16.59 -5.64
CA ARG A 324 -19.42 16.74 -6.97
C ARG A 324 -18.62 15.48 -7.33
N SER A 325 -17.82 14.98 -6.39
CA SER A 325 -17.03 13.75 -6.55
C SER A 325 -17.90 12.55 -6.95
N ARG A 326 -18.99 12.28 -6.20
CA ARG A 326 -19.93 11.19 -6.49
C ARG A 326 -20.56 11.31 -7.88
N ARG A 327 -21.02 12.51 -8.28
CA ARG A 327 -21.60 12.72 -9.62
C ARG A 327 -20.62 12.45 -10.76
N LEU A 328 -19.36 12.88 -10.60
CA LEU A 328 -18.32 12.62 -11.60
C LEU A 328 -18.00 11.12 -11.67
N PHE A 329 -17.86 10.45 -10.53
CA PHE A 329 -17.60 9.01 -10.47
C PHE A 329 -18.73 8.16 -11.10
N GLU A 330 -19.99 8.53 -10.86
CA GLU A 330 -21.14 7.90 -11.52
C GLU A 330 -21.14 8.15 -13.04
N GLY A 331 -20.76 9.36 -13.48
CA GLY A 331 -20.62 9.72 -14.89
C GLY A 331 -19.51 8.97 -15.61
N GLU A 332 -18.32 8.87 -15.01
CA GLU A 332 -17.16 8.10 -15.51
C GLU A 332 -17.49 6.61 -15.63
N LYS A 333 -18.23 6.04 -14.67
CA LYS A 333 -18.71 4.65 -14.77
C LYS A 333 -19.75 4.47 -15.88
N ALA A 334 -20.63 5.44 -16.09
CA ALA A 334 -21.62 5.37 -17.17
C ALA A 334 -20.97 5.45 -18.57
N SER A 335 -19.97 6.32 -18.75
CA SER A 335 -19.27 6.46 -20.03
C SER A 335 -18.37 5.26 -20.34
N THR A 336 -17.64 4.72 -19.35
CA THR A 336 -16.82 3.50 -19.53
C THR A 336 -17.67 2.25 -19.77
N ALA A 337 -18.84 2.13 -19.14
CA ALA A 337 -19.81 1.07 -19.46
C ALA A 337 -20.35 1.19 -20.90
N ALA A 338 -20.65 2.41 -21.37
CA ALA A 338 -21.08 2.63 -22.75
C ALA A 338 -19.96 2.29 -23.76
N ALA A 339 -18.73 2.75 -23.50
CA ALA A 339 -17.57 2.52 -24.36
C ALA A 339 -17.20 1.03 -24.45
N SER A 340 -17.27 0.28 -23.35
CA SER A 340 -16.99 -1.16 -23.36
C SER A 340 -18.06 -1.97 -24.10
N VAL A 341 -19.34 -1.60 -23.99
CA VAL A 341 -20.42 -2.17 -24.81
C VAL A 341 -20.23 -1.85 -26.30
N GLN A 342 -19.78 -0.64 -26.64
CA GLN A 342 -19.46 -0.28 -28.02
C GLN A 342 -18.30 -1.10 -28.57
N ALA A 343 -17.18 -1.19 -27.84
CA ALA A 343 -16.01 -1.98 -28.24
C ALA A 343 -16.35 -3.48 -28.43
N GLN A 344 -17.23 -4.05 -27.58
CA GLN A 344 -17.72 -5.42 -27.76
C GLN A 344 -18.55 -5.60 -29.02
N ARG A 345 -19.37 -4.60 -29.40
CA ARG A 345 -20.15 -4.62 -30.65
C ARG A 345 -19.24 -4.49 -31.87
N GLU A 346 -18.25 -3.61 -31.83
CA GLU A 346 -17.27 -3.44 -32.90
C GLU A 346 -16.44 -4.73 -33.09
N LEU A 347 -16.03 -5.38 -31.99
CA LEU A 347 -15.36 -6.68 -32.03
C LEU A 347 -16.25 -7.77 -32.67
N ALA A 348 -17.51 -7.89 -32.23
CA ALA A 348 -18.46 -8.84 -32.81
C ALA A 348 -18.68 -8.61 -34.31
N GLN A 349 -18.85 -7.35 -34.73
CA GLN A 349 -18.99 -6.99 -36.14
C GLN A 349 -17.73 -7.28 -36.97
N THR A 350 -16.53 -7.16 -36.38
CA THR A 350 -15.30 -7.59 -37.07
C THR A 350 -15.18 -9.10 -37.19
N VAL A 351 -15.64 -9.88 -36.21
CA VAL A 351 -15.66 -11.36 -36.30
C VAL A 351 -16.64 -11.82 -37.39
N GLU A 352 -17.89 -11.35 -37.36
CA GLU A 352 -18.88 -11.62 -38.43
C GLU A 352 -18.40 -11.11 -39.80
N GLY A 353 -17.66 -9.99 -39.82
CA GLY A 353 -17.05 -9.42 -41.01
C GLY A 353 -15.87 -10.24 -41.58
N VAL A 354 -15.20 -11.04 -40.75
CA VAL A 354 -14.16 -11.99 -41.18
C VAL A 354 -14.81 -13.29 -41.67
N GLU A 355 -15.73 -13.88 -40.89
CA GLU A 355 -16.44 -15.11 -41.30
C GLU A 355 -17.20 -14.93 -42.62
N SER A 356 -17.87 -13.78 -42.82
CA SER A 356 -18.55 -13.46 -44.07
C SER A 356 -17.61 -13.13 -45.25
N ARG A 357 -16.35 -12.77 -44.99
CA ARG A 357 -15.31 -12.64 -46.02
C ARG A 357 -14.72 -13.98 -46.41
N ASP A 358 -14.49 -14.86 -45.46
CA ASP A 358 -13.98 -16.21 -45.70
C ASP A 358 -15.02 -17.07 -46.43
N ALA A 359 -16.29 -17.02 -46.03
CA ALA A 359 -17.40 -17.64 -46.79
C ALA A 359 -17.49 -17.14 -48.24
N ARG A 360 -17.26 -15.84 -48.49
CA ARG A 360 -17.19 -15.27 -49.86
C ARG A 360 -15.88 -15.58 -50.60
N SER A 361 -14.80 -15.93 -49.91
CA SER A 361 -13.59 -16.49 -50.50
C SER A 361 -13.88 -17.88 -51.06
N ASP A 362 -14.51 -18.72 -50.25
CA ASP A 362 -14.67 -20.13 -50.57
C ASP A 362 -15.73 -20.35 -51.66
N ASP A 363 -16.82 -19.58 -51.64
CA ASP A 363 -17.82 -19.58 -52.72
C ASP A 363 -17.21 -19.15 -54.08
N LYS A 364 -16.29 -18.18 -54.07
CA LYS A 364 -15.50 -17.81 -55.27
C LYS A 364 -14.53 -18.91 -55.70
N ARG A 365 -13.88 -19.61 -54.77
CA ARG A 365 -13.00 -20.76 -55.09
C ARG A 365 -13.79 -21.91 -55.71
N HIS A 366 -14.98 -22.22 -55.18
CA HIS A 366 -15.87 -23.24 -55.74
C HIS A 366 -16.40 -22.87 -57.13
N ALA A 367 -16.85 -21.62 -57.33
CA ALA A 367 -17.27 -21.13 -58.65
C ALA A 367 -16.14 -21.18 -59.69
N GLN A 368 -14.88 -20.97 -59.27
CA GLN A 368 -13.71 -21.05 -60.15
C GLN A 368 -13.28 -22.49 -60.44
N GLN A 369 -13.42 -23.42 -59.48
CA GLN A 369 -13.21 -24.86 -59.72
C GLN A 369 -14.25 -25.48 -60.65
N GLN A 370 -15.54 -25.12 -60.51
CA GLN A 370 -16.58 -25.62 -61.42
C GLN A 370 -16.37 -25.15 -62.87
N LYS A 371 -15.86 -23.94 -63.08
CA LYS A 371 -15.43 -23.45 -64.42
C LYS A 371 -14.15 -24.12 -64.96
N GLY A 372 -13.33 -24.72 -64.09
CA GLY A 372 -12.17 -25.52 -64.50
C GLY A 372 -12.54 -26.96 -64.89
N ALA A 373 -13.46 -27.58 -64.14
CA ALA A 373 -13.85 -28.98 -64.33
C ALA A 373 -14.56 -29.24 -65.67
N SER A 374 -15.27 -28.25 -66.24
CA SER A 374 -15.94 -28.39 -67.54
C SER A 374 -15.00 -28.33 -68.76
N LYS A 375 -13.68 -28.33 -68.56
CA LYS A 375 -12.68 -28.16 -69.65
C LYS A 375 -11.58 -29.24 -69.67
N ALA A 376 -11.70 -30.29 -68.87
CA ALA A 376 -10.64 -31.29 -68.68
C ALA A 376 -11.16 -32.75 -68.62
N GLN A 377 -12.16 -33.10 -69.44
CA GLN A 377 -12.50 -34.50 -69.73
C GLN A 377 -12.60 -34.72 -71.24
N GLY A 378 -11.50 -35.23 -71.79
CA GLY A 378 -11.34 -35.64 -73.18
C GLY A 378 -9.91 -36.13 -73.38
N GLU A 379 -9.76 -37.39 -73.81
CA GLU A 379 -8.51 -38.10 -74.13
C GLU A 379 -7.61 -38.48 -72.91
N SER A 380 -6.96 -39.66 -72.84
CA SER A 380 -7.14 -40.96 -73.53
C SER A 380 -6.28 -42.07 -72.87
N VAL A 381 -6.30 -43.31 -73.41
CA VAL A 381 -5.38 -44.47 -73.16
C VAL A 381 -5.64 -45.29 -71.87
N GLY A 382 -5.53 -46.63 -71.82
CA GLY A 382 -5.18 -47.67 -72.82
C GLY A 382 -5.23 -49.10 -72.22
N ALA A 383 -4.89 -50.13 -72.99
CA ALA A 383 -5.29 -51.53 -72.70
C ALA A 383 -4.35 -52.41 -71.83
N SER A 384 -5.01 -53.24 -71.00
CA SER A 384 -4.74 -54.60 -70.43
C SER A 384 -3.69 -55.57 -71.07
N PRO A 385 -3.40 -56.77 -70.47
CA PRO A 385 -3.52 -57.27 -69.07
C PRO A 385 -2.40 -58.27 -68.58
N ARG A 386 -2.65 -58.94 -67.42
CA ARG A 386 -1.98 -60.10 -66.74
C ARG A 386 -0.90 -59.71 -65.69
N GLY A 387 -0.79 -60.35 -64.50
CA GLY A 387 -1.60 -61.38 -63.82
C GLY A 387 -0.83 -62.08 -62.66
N VAL A 388 -1.54 -62.84 -61.80
CA VAL A 388 -1.03 -63.77 -60.75
C VAL A 388 -0.72 -63.18 -59.33
N SER A 389 -0.80 -64.07 -58.34
CA SER A 389 -0.98 -63.89 -56.87
C SER A 389 0.28 -64.02 -56.01
N GLY A 390 0.27 -63.57 -54.74
CA GLY A 390 1.24 -64.08 -53.75
C GLY A 390 1.24 -63.44 -52.34
N SER A 391 0.95 -64.28 -51.34
CA SER A 391 0.99 -64.12 -49.87
C SER A 391 2.26 -63.53 -49.20
N SER A 392 2.09 -63.12 -47.92
CA SER A 392 3.04 -63.32 -46.79
C SER A 392 4.21 -62.35 -46.49
N ALA A 393 3.99 -61.52 -45.46
CA ALA A 393 4.79 -61.37 -44.22
C ALA A 393 6.28 -60.88 -44.18
N ASN A 394 6.49 -60.00 -43.18
CA ASN A 394 7.59 -59.94 -42.20
C ASN A 394 8.91 -59.15 -42.46
N ALA A 395 9.18 -58.25 -41.48
CA ALA A 395 10.46 -57.99 -40.80
C ALA A 395 11.67 -57.25 -41.45
N ARG A 396 11.97 -56.10 -40.82
CA ARG A 396 13.29 -55.58 -40.34
C ARG A 396 14.42 -55.15 -41.29
N ALA A 397 14.84 -53.90 -41.00
CA ALA A 397 16.22 -53.39 -40.88
C ALA A 397 17.01 -52.99 -42.15
N GLY A 398 17.67 -51.83 -42.06
CA GLY A 398 18.62 -51.30 -43.05
C GLY A 398 18.99 -49.84 -42.77
N VAL A 399 20.22 -49.59 -42.32
CA VAL A 399 20.79 -48.26 -42.08
C VAL A 399 21.59 -47.83 -43.31
N GLY A 400 21.55 -46.54 -43.69
CA GLY A 400 22.40 -45.99 -44.75
C GLY A 400 22.38 -44.46 -44.79
N ALA A 401 23.55 -43.83 -44.89
CA ALA A 401 23.71 -42.37 -44.88
C ALA A 401 24.41 -41.89 -46.17
N ALA A 402 24.16 -40.64 -46.60
CA ALA A 402 25.19 -39.68 -47.06
C ALA A 402 24.66 -38.42 -47.79
N ARG A 403 25.33 -37.31 -47.48
CA ARG A 403 25.34 -35.94 -48.03
C ARG A 403 25.31 -35.73 -49.57
N ALA A 404 24.66 -34.65 -50.01
CA ALA A 404 25.14 -33.56 -50.91
C ALA A 404 23.93 -32.62 -51.22
N SER A 405 23.85 -31.31 -50.89
CA SER A 405 24.67 -30.11 -51.13
C SER A 405 24.33 -29.32 -52.42
N ARG A 406 24.29 -27.97 -52.29
CA ARG A 406 24.07 -26.90 -53.30
C ARG A 406 22.64 -26.64 -53.81
N ASP A 407 22.30 -25.44 -54.31
CA ASP A 407 22.59 -24.06 -53.84
C ASP A 407 21.72 -23.04 -54.65
N GLU A 408 21.73 -21.78 -54.21
CA GLU A 408 21.51 -20.54 -55.00
C GLU A 408 20.15 -20.20 -55.70
N ALA A 409 19.44 -19.25 -55.08
CA ALA A 409 19.41 -17.82 -55.48
C ALA A 409 18.26 -17.18 -56.31
N ARG A 410 18.17 -15.84 -56.07
CA ARG A 410 17.38 -14.74 -56.71
C ARG A 410 15.90 -14.63 -56.26
N SER A 411 15.44 -13.58 -55.56
CA SER A 411 15.73 -12.12 -55.51
C SER A 411 15.02 -11.26 -56.56
N SER A 412 14.06 -10.45 -56.09
CA SER A 412 13.65 -9.14 -56.61
C SER A 412 12.74 -8.49 -55.53
N ARG A 413 12.74 -7.17 -55.24
CA ARG A 413 13.55 -6.03 -55.71
C ARG A 413 13.56 -4.95 -54.61
N ALA A 414 14.61 -4.14 -54.52
CA ALA A 414 14.80 -3.10 -53.50
C ALA A 414 14.71 -1.65 -54.05
N ALA A 415 15.07 -0.68 -53.19
CA ALA A 415 15.17 0.79 -53.37
C ALA A 415 13.87 1.58 -53.09
N ASN A 416 13.88 2.77 -52.48
CA ASN A 416 14.97 3.66 -52.00
C ASN A 416 14.39 4.49 -50.80
N ILE A 417 15.09 5.20 -49.89
CA ILE A 417 16.24 6.14 -50.00
C ILE A 417 17.03 6.14 -48.67
N GLN A 418 18.36 6.33 -48.74
CA GLN A 418 19.24 6.61 -47.59
C GLN A 418 19.59 8.11 -47.48
N SER A 419 19.83 8.55 -46.23
CA SER A 419 20.67 9.66 -45.75
C SER A 419 21.04 10.84 -46.68
N THR A 420 20.86 12.05 -46.15
CA THR A 420 21.85 13.14 -46.32
C THR A 420 22.13 13.81 -44.98
N SER A 421 23.40 13.97 -44.66
CA SER A 421 23.92 14.86 -43.61
C SER A 421 24.78 15.94 -44.28
N ALA A 422 24.51 17.22 -44.00
CA ALA A 422 25.48 18.31 -44.13
C ALA A 422 24.92 19.62 -43.55
N SER A 423 25.81 20.36 -42.90
CA SER A 423 25.64 21.68 -42.31
C SER A 423 24.99 22.74 -43.20
N THR A 424 24.31 23.71 -42.60
CA THR A 424 24.38 25.10 -43.07
C THR A 424 24.34 26.07 -41.89
N THR A 425 25.32 26.98 -41.85
CA THR A 425 25.49 28.01 -40.82
C THR A 425 24.98 29.37 -41.33
N THR A 426 24.71 30.30 -40.41
CA THR A 426 24.61 31.77 -40.61
C THR A 426 23.39 32.36 -41.35
N ALA A 427 22.43 32.90 -40.56
CA ALA A 427 21.98 34.32 -40.55
C ALA A 427 20.89 34.45 -39.45
N ARG A 428 21.13 34.96 -38.23
CA ARG A 428 21.57 36.31 -37.79
C ARG A 428 20.45 37.39 -37.84
N ALA A 429 19.57 37.35 -36.85
CA ALA A 429 18.83 38.50 -36.29
C ALA A 429 18.54 38.15 -34.81
N ALA A 430 19.28 38.64 -33.80
CA ALA A 430 19.45 40.03 -33.38
C ALA A 430 18.14 40.67 -32.88
N ILE A 431 17.79 40.35 -31.63
CA ILE A 431 17.03 41.26 -30.75
C ILE A 431 17.97 41.58 -29.58
N GLU A 432 18.17 42.87 -29.35
CA GLU A 432 19.24 43.39 -28.50
C GLU A 432 18.87 43.41 -27.01
N VAL A 433 19.88 43.19 -26.16
CA VAL A 433 19.91 43.66 -24.78
C VAL A 433 20.88 44.85 -24.71
N PRO A 434 20.39 46.08 -24.45
CA PRO A 434 21.21 47.22 -24.04
C PRO A 434 20.96 47.57 -22.54
N PRO A 435 21.81 48.42 -21.92
CA PRO A 435 22.48 47.96 -20.70
C PRO A 435 22.23 48.78 -19.43
N ALA A 436 22.81 48.32 -18.32
CA ALA A 436 22.73 48.95 -17.01
C ALA A 436 23.48 50.29 -16.91
N ARG A 437 22.80 51.28 -16.30
CA ARG A 437 23.35 52.35 -15.44
C ARG A 437 22.31 52.58 -14.34
N SER A 438 22.57 52.19 -13.08
CA SER A 438 23.39 52.92 -12.11
C SER A 438 22.85 54.32 -11.81
N ASP A 439 22.04 54.44 -10.76
CA ASP A 439 22.32 55.44 -9.73
C ASP A 439 21.90 54.95 -8.33
N ARG A 440 22.66 55.43 -7.35
CA ARG A 440 22.63 55.09 -5.92
C ARG A 440 21.94 56.26 -5.15
N PRO A 441 21.56 56.15 -3.85
CA PRO A 441 22.47 55.72 -2.79
C PRO A 441 21.91 54.82 -1.68
N LEU A 442 22.85 54.14 -1.02
CA LEU A 442 22.70 53.61 0.32
C LEU A 442 22.61 54.74 1.34
N LEU A 443 21.80 54.56 2.39
CA LEU A 443 22.07 55.14 3.69
C LEU A 443 22.12 54.01 4.73
N ALA A 444 23.27 53.89 5.38
CA ALA A 444 23.49 53.04 6.53
C ALA A 444 23.69 53.91 7.77
N GLN A 445 23.08 53.51 8.89
CA GLN A 445 23.43 53.87 10.26
C GLN A 445 22.80 52.77 11.13
N ALA A 446 23.54 51.87 11.81
CA ALA A 446 24.62 52.04 12.79
C ALA A 446 24.10 52.23 14.24
N ALA A 447 24.08 51.10 14.95
CA ALA A 447 24.36 50.86 16.37
C ALA A 447 24.19 51.98 17.44
N THR A 448 23.43 51.64 18.49
CA THR A 448 23.75 51.82 19.93
C THR A 448 22.77 50.89 20.70
N LEU A 449 23.13 49.89 21.51
CA LEU A 449 24.00 49.77 22.70
C LEU A 449 23.60 50.64 23.90
N GLN A 450 23.08 49.98 24.95
CA GLN A 450 23.20 50.21 26.41
C GLN A 450 21.89 49.83 27.15
N ASP A 451 21.87 49.42 28.43
CA ASP A 451 22.83 48.70 29.30
C ASP A 451 22.09 48.28 30.60
N ALA A 452 22.21 47.04 31.06
CA ALA A 452 21.91 46.52 32.43
C ALA A 452 22.10 44.99 32.42
N ARG A 453 23.19 44.37 32.92
CA ARG A 453 23.76 44.33 34.30
C ARG A 453 22.72 43.88 35.34
N THR A 454 22.91 42.92 36.25
CA THR A 454 24.03 42.00 36.66
C THR A 454 23.39 40.86 37.50
N ASN A 455 23.94 39.68 37.85
CA ASN A 455 25.29 39.11 38.07
C ASN A 455 25.32 37.62 37.54
N ASN A 456 26.38 36.78 37.49
CA ASN A 456 27.57 36.47 38.33
C ASN A 456 27.25 35.62 39.60
N ALA A 457 27.88 34.47 39.95
CA ALA A 457 28.85 33.59 39.29
C ALA A 457 28.94 32.18 39.96
N ASN A 458 29.07 31.11 39.15
CA ASN A 458 30.02 29.96 39.24
C ASN A 458 30.25 29.17 40.59
N PRO A 459 31.10 28.10 40.68
CA PRO A 459 30.55 26.74 40.91
C PRO A 459 31.18 25.93 42.07
N HIS A 460 30.57 24.79 42.45
CA HIS A 460 31.20 23.49 42.78
C HIS A 460 30.28 22.57 43.61
N SER A 461 30.05 21.34 43.14
CA SER A 461 30.16 20.09 43.93
C SER A 461 29.68 18.87 43.10
N THR A 462 30.29 17.72 43.32
CA THR A 462 29.90 16.41 42.80
C THR A 462 29.54 15.48 43.98
N PRO A 463 29.14 14.22 43.75
CA PRO A 463 27.77 13.84 43.51
C PRO A 463 27.18 13.05 44.70
N GLN A 464 25.84 13.06 44.88
CA GLN A 464 25.20 12.22 45.88
C GLN A 464 24.01 11.45 45.30
N THR A 465 23.96 10.16 45.63
CA THR A 465 22.97 9.18 45.20
C THR A 465 21.66 9.34 45.98
N ALA A 466 20.53 9.37 45.27
CA ALA A 466 19.21 9.26 45.91
C ALA A 466 18.21 8.54 44.99
N ASN A 467 17.53 7.54 45.54
CA ASN A 467 16.32 6.95 44.95
C ASN A 467 15.23 8.02 44.82
N ALA A 468 14.52 8.04 43.69
CA ALA A 468 13.24 8.75 43.57
C ALA A 468 12.20 7.83 42.91
N SER A 469 11.11 7.60 43.64
CA SER A 469 9.94 6.86 43.15
C SER A 469 9.26 7.62 42.02
N ALA A 470 8.87 6.92 40.94
CA ALA A 470 8.09 7.53 39.87
C ALA A 470 6.70 8.01 40.38
N PRO A 471 6.21 9.18 39.96
CA PRO A 471 4.91 9.69 40.40
C PRO A 471 3.75 8.92 39.77
N ALA A 472 2.62 8.87 40.49
CA ALA A 472 1.39 8.26 39.98
C ALA A 472 0.79 9.12 38.86
N VAL A 473 0.74 8.57 37.64
CA VAL A 473 0.07 9.18 36.48
C VAL A 473 -1.43 8.89 36.55
N SER A 474 -2.26 9.93 36.49
CA SER A 474 -3.72 9.81 36.55
C SER A 474 -4.30 9.20 35.26
N MET A 475 -5.38 8.41 35.36
CA MET A 475 -5.97 7.73 34.19
C MET A 475 -6.43 8.68 33.07
N SER A 476 -6.81 9.92 33.39
CA SER A 476 -7.25 10.90 32.37
C SER A 476 -6.16 11.24 31.34
N SER A 477 -4.87 11.19 31.71
CA SER A 477 -3.79 11.44 30.75
C SER A 477 -3.46 10.22 29.88
N LEU A 478 -3.70 8.99 30.36
CA LEU A 478 -3.45 7.76 29.59
C LEU A 478 -4.51 7.51 28.50
N LEU A 479 -5.73 8.04 28.66
CA LEU A 479 -6.73 8.09 27.59
C LEU A 479 -6.46 9.21 26.56
N SER A 480 -5.53 10.12 26.86
CA SER A 480 -5.23 11.30 26.02
C SER A 480 -3.88 11.21 25.28
N SER A 481 -3.05 10.20 25.57
CA SER A 481 -1.65 10.11 25.09
C SER A 481 -1.40 9.01 24.05
N SER A 482 -2.43 8.55 23.35
CA SER A 482 -2.27 7.94 22.02
C SER A 482 -2.26 9.07 20.97
N ALA A 483 -1.73 8.83 19.76
CA ALA A 483 -1.66 9.79 18.66
C ALA A 483 -3.03 10.27 18.11
N TYR A 484 -4.13 9.95 18.79
CA TYR A 484 -5.47 10.54 18.63
C TYR A 484 -5.67 11.86 19.40
N GLY A 485 -4.69 12.31 20.21
CA GLY A 485 -4.82 13.49 21.08
C GLY A 485 -5.01 14.84 20.37
N ALA A 486 -4.70 14.95 19.08
CA ALA A 486 -4.75 16.20 18.31
C ALA A 486 -6.15 16.54 17.72
N LEU A 487 -7.24 16.20 18.43
CA LEU A 487 -8.62 16.59 18.06
C LEU A 487 -9.46 17.17 19.21
N ASN A 488 -8.89 17.34 20.41
CA ASN A 488 -9.55 18.01 21.54
C ASN A 488 -9.11 19.48 21.64
N ALA A 489 -9.52 20.30 20.68
CA ALA A 489 -9.65 21.73 20.90
C ALA A 489 -11.03 22.01 21.54
N ASP A 490 -11.11 22.99 22.44
CA ASP A 490 -12.38 23.39 23.06
C ASP A 490 -13.46 23.68 21.98
N PRO A 491 -14.73 23.30 22.22
CA PRO A 491 -15.79 23.54 21.25
C PRO A 491 -16.00 25.04 21.07
N ALA A 492 -15.60 25.55 19.90
CA ALA A 492 -16.07 26.84 19.43
C ALA A 492 -17.61 26.85 19.45
N ALA A 493 -18.19 27.95 19.91
CA ALA A 493 -19.64 28.05 20.16
C ALA A 493 -20.46 27.61 18.93
N PRO A 494 -21.59 26.90 19.12
CA PRO A 494 -22.33 26.31 18.02
C PRO A 494 -22.79 27.38 17.03
N ALA A 495 -22.39 27.21 15.76
CA ALA A 495 -22.92 28.00 14.66
C ALA A 495 -24.45 27.80 14.57
N PRO A 496 -25.22 28.86 14.21
CA PRO A 496 -26.67 28.75 14.13
C PRO A 496 -27.07 27.70 13.09
N ALA A 497 -28.07 26.88 13.44
CA ALA A 497 -28.47 25.72 12.65
C ALA A 497 -28.89 26.09 11.21
N SER A 498 -28.04 25.75 10.23
CA SER A 498 -28.40 25.72 8.82
C SER A 498 -29.58 24.77 8.59
N ALA A 499 -30.54 25.18 7.77
CA ALA A 499 -31.73 24.37 7.49
C ALA A 499 -31.36 22.98 6.92
N PRO A 500 -32.08 21.90 7.29
CA PRO A 500 -31.73 20.54 6.88
C PRO A 500 -31.82 20.39 5.36
N ILE A 501 -30.67 20.22 4.70
CA ILE A 501 -30.61 19.77 3.32
C ILE A 501 -31.11 18.34 3.29
N ALA A 502 -32.34 18.15 2.80
CA ALA A 502 -32.94 16.84 2.63
C ALA A 502 -32.15 16.04 1.59
N LEU A 503 -31.26 15.15 2.06
CA LEU A 503 -30.67 14.12 1.22
C LEU A 503 -31.81 13.24 0.65
N PRO A 504 -31.79 12.92 -0.66
CA PRO A 504 -32.88 12.17 -1.27
C PRO A 504 -33.02 10.78 -0.62
N PRO A 505 -34.25 10.27 -0.43
CA PRO A 505 -34.48 8.99 0.22
C PRO A 505 -33.87 7.85 -0.59
N VAL A 506 -32.84 7.20 -0.03
CA VAL A 506 -32.18 6.05 -0.63
C VAL A 506 -33.12 4.85 -0.60
N ARG A 507 -33.89 4.65 -1.67
CA ARG A 507 -34.60 3.40 -1.91
C ARG A 507 -33.58 2.31 -2.22
N VAL A 508 -33.33 1.44 -1.24
CA VAL A 508 -32.51 0.23 -1.41
C VAL A 508 -33.22 -0.73 -2.35
N ILE A 509 -32.96 -0.58 -3.65
CA ILE A 509 -33.20 -1.59 -4.67
C ILE A 509 -31.86 -2.29 -4.91
N ALA A 510 -31.85 -3.62 -4.87
CA ALA A 510 -30.64 -4.47 -4.84
C ALA A 510 -29.70 -4.37 -6.07
N GLN A 511 -29.92 -3.41 -6.97
CA GLN A 511 -29.06 -3.12 -8.13
C GLN A 511 -28.13 -1.90 -7.93
N GLN A 512 -28.20 -1.19 -6.79
CA GLN A 512 -27.38 0.02 -6.55
C GLN A 512 -25.93 -0.24 -6.08
N ALA A 513 -25.51 -1.49 -5.90
CA ALA A 513 -24.15 -1.85 -5.43
C ALA A 513 -22.99 -1.32 -6.31
N ALA A 514 -23.26 -0.91 -7.55
CA ALA A 514 -22.23 -0.48 -8.50
C ALA A 514 -21.76 0.98 -8.38
N ARG A 515 -22.46 1.86 -7.63
CA ARG A 515 -22.32 3.33 -7.74
C ARG A 515 -21.54 4.06 -6.63
N SER A 516 -20.77 3.35 -5.82
CA SER A 516 -19.94 3.98 -4.78
C SER A 516 -18.59 3.28 -4.62
N THR A 517 -17.79 3.74 -3.66
CA THR A 517 -16.58 3.09 -3.15
C THR A 517 -16.49 3.24 -1.62
N PRO A 518 -15.65 2.46 -0.91
CA PRO A 518 -15.42 2.64 0.52
C PRO A 518 -15.06 4.08 0.89
N SER A 519 -14.07 4.67 0.22
CA SER A 519 -13.65 6.07 0.45
C SER A 519 -14.81 7.06 0.41
N LEU A 520 -15.67 6.99 -0.62
CA LEU A 520 -16.80 7.91 -0.78
C LEU A 520 -17.82 7.79 0.35
N ASP A 521 -18.10 6.56 0.81
CA ASP A 521 -19.12 6.27 1.83
C ASP A 521 -18.61 6.54 3.25
N VAL A 522 -17.37 6.14 3.55
CA VAL A 522 -16.70 6.44 4.82
C VAL A 522 -16.59 7.95 5.01
N LEU A 523 -16.12 8.71 4.01
CA LEU A 523 -15.99 10.17 4.14
C LEU A 523 -17.34 10.88 4.35
N ALA A 524 -18.46 10.33 3.85
CA ALA A 524 -19.78 10.88 4.13
C ALA A 524 -20.13 10.80 5.63
N ALA A 525 -19.84 9.64 6.26
CA ALA A 525 -20.00 9.45 7.69
C ALA A 525 -18.99 10.28 8.50
N GLU A 526 -17.72 10.36 8.08
CA GLU A 526 -16.70 11.21 8.71
C GLU A 526 -17.12 12.70 8.73
N ILE A 527 -17.62 13.24 7.61
CA ILE A 527 -18.10 14.63 7.53
C ILE A 527 -19.28 14.85 8.47
N ALA A 528 -20.27 13.94 8.48
CA ALA A 528 -21.42 14.05 9.38
C ALA A 528 -21.01 13.99 10.87
N ARG A 529 -20.07 13.09 11.22
CA ARG A 529 -19.55 12.93 12.59
C ARG A 529 -18.79 14.17 13.04
N ARG A 530 -17.90 14.71 12.19
CA ARG A 530 -17.13 15.93 12.48
C ARG A 530 -18.03 17.17 12.60
N ALA A 531 -19.11 17.22 11.81
CA ALA A 531 -20.13 18.28 11.88
C ALA A 531 -21.11 18.18 13.07
N GLY A 532 -20.90 17.26 14.02
CA GLY A 532 -21.78 17.05 15.17
C GLY A 532 -23.14 16.42 14.85
N ARG A 533 -23.38 15.98 13.59
CA ARG A 533 -24.63 15.34 13.16
C ARG A 533 -24.57 13.83 13.43
N TYR A 534 -24.53 13.45 14.70
CA TYR A 534 -24.20 12.07 15.09
C TYR A 534 -25.23 11.01 14.59
N ASP A 535 -26.53 11.32 14.58
CA ASP A 535 -27.54 10.40 14.01
C ASP A 535 -27.40 10.21 12.50
N ASP A 536 -27.01 11.27 11.77
CA ASP A 536 -26.68 11.17 10.35
C ASP A 536 -25.39 10.36 10.14
N ALA A 537 -24.39 10.55 11.00
CA ALA A 537 -23.13 9.82 10.95
C ALA A 537 -23.34 8.31 11.14
N VAL A 538 -24.09 7.90 12.18
CA VAL A 538 -24.41 6.49 12.41
C VAL A 538 -25.17 5.90 11.23
N ARG A 539 -26.20 6.61 10.72
CA ARG A 539 -26.98 6.14 9.55
C ARG A 539 -26.12 5.99 8.29
N LEU A 540 -25.20 6.93 8.05
CA LEU A 540 -24.29 6.86 6.89
C LEU A 540 -23.23 5.77 7.06
N ALA A 541 -22.73 5.55 8.27
CA ALA A 541 -21.77 4.51 8.58
C ALA A 541 -22.38 3.10 8.50
N ASP A 542 -23.60 2.90 8.99
CA ASP A 542 -24.36 1.65 8.83
C ASP A 542 -24.58 1.30 7.34
N ILE A 543 -24.93 2.30 6.51
CA ILE A 543 -25.00 2.14 5.04
C ILE A 543 -23.63 1.78 4.45
N ALA A 544 -22.55 2.40 4.93
CA ALA A 544 -21.19 2.10 4.49
C ALA A 544 -20.79 0.67 4.84
N GLN A 545 -20.96 0.23 6.09
CA GLN A 545 -20.62 -1.11 6.55
C GLN A 545 -21.49 -2.18 5.86
N THR A 546 -22.79 -1.94 5.72
CA THR A 546 -23.70 -2.86 5.00
C THR A 546 -23.30 -3.04 3.53
N ARG A 547 -22.76 -2.00 2.90
CA ARG A 547 -22.28 -2.05 1.50
C ARG A 547 -20.87 -2.64 1.38
N TRP A 548 -20.01 -2.40 2.37
CA TRP A 548 -18.60 -2.78 2.40
C TRP A 548 -18.28 -3.61 3.65
N PRO A 549 -18.89 -4.82 3.82
CA PRO A 549 -18.80 -5.59 5.06
C PRO A 549 -17.39 -6.10 5.39
N ASN A 550 -16.48 -6.08 4.41
CA ASN A 550 -15.07 -6.47 4.59
C ASN A 550 -14.13 -5.24 4.66
N SER A 551 -14.65 -4.02 4.75
CA SER A 551 -13.83 -2.81 4.96
C SER A 551 -13.81 -2.47 6.44
N HIS A 552 -12.64 -2.59 7.06
CA HIS A 552 -12.47 -2.16 8.44
C HIS A 552 -12.66 -0.65 8.57
N ALA A 553 -12.37 0.15 7.53
CA ALA A 553 -12.67 1.58 7.53
C ALA A 553 -14.18 1.89 7.67
N ALA A 554 -15.04 1.07 7.07
CA ALA A 554 -16.50 1.20 7.20
C ALA A 554 -17.01 0.78 8.59
N LEU A 555 -16.38 -0.23 9.19
CA LEU A 555 -16.61 -0.66 10.57
C LEU A 555 -16.10 0.37 11.60
N ASP A 556 -14.90 0.89 11.41
CA ASP A 556 -14.24 1.91 12.23
C ASP A 556 -15.09 3.18 12.32
N VAL A 557 -15.50 3.75 11.18
CA VAL A 557 -16.35 4.95 11.18
C VAL A 557 -17.73 4.68 11.79
N HIS A 558 -18.23 3.43 11.76
CA HIS A 558 -19.47 3.06 12.44
C HIS A 558 -19.30 3.01 13.96
N LEU A 559 -18.25 2.37 14.47
CA LEU A 559 -17.91 2.35 15.89
C LEU A 559 -17.69 3.76 16.44
N GLN A 560 -16.91 4.59 15.74
CA GLN A 560 -16.71 6.01 16.10
C GLN A 560 -18.03 6.79 16.12
N SER A 561 -18.91 6.57 15.14
CA SER A 561 -20.20 7.27 15.06
C SER A 561 -21.15 6.86 16.18
N LEU A 562 -21.20 5.56 16.53
CA LEU A 562 -22.00 5.06 17.65
C LEU A 562 -21.50 5.62 18.99
N ILE A 563 -20.19 5.65 19.20
CA ILE A 563 -19.57 6.21 20.41
C ILE A 563 -19.82 7.71 20.52
N ALA A 564 -19.68 8.46 19.42
CA ALA A 564 -19.97 9.90 19.38
C ALA A 564 -21.47 10.21 19.58
N ALA A 565 -22.37 9.31 19.14
CA ALA A 565 -23.81 9.39 19.40
C ALA A 565 -24.22 8.91 20.81
N HIS A 566 -23.27 8.56 21.69
CA HIS A 566 -23.50 7.92 22.99
C HIS A 566 -24.29 6.59 22.93
N ARG A 567 -24.33 5.93 21.77
CA ARG A 567 -25.02 4.64 21.52
C ARG A 567 -24.15 3.46 21.97
N TYR A 568 -23.67 3.53 23.21
CA TYR A 568 -22.63 2.65 23.74
C TYR A 568 -23.02 1.17 23.77
N GLN A 569 -24.30 0.84 23.95
CA GLN A 569 -24.78 -0.55 23.95
C GLN A 569 -24.59 -1.22 22.58
N GLU A 570 -24.81 -0.47 21.50
CA GLU A 570 -24.62 -0.95 20.13
C GLU A 570 -23.13 -1.02 19.80
N ALA A 571 -22.35 0.02 20.16
CA ALA A 571 -20.90 0.01 20.01
C ALA A 571 -20.23 -1.16 20.76
N GLN A 572 -20.63 -1.45 22.00
CA GLN A 572 -20.11 -2.59 22.77
C GLN A 572 -20.48 -3.91 22.12
N THR A 573 -21.69 -4.03 21.56
CA THR A 573 -22.16 -5.25 20.88
C THR A 573 -21.36 -5.51 19.61
N LEU A 574 -21.17 -4.47 18.78
CA LEU A 574 -20.41 -4.52 17.54
C LEU A 574 -18.93 -4.82 17.82
N ALA A 575 -18.25 -4.00 18.63
CA ALA A 575 -16.84 -4.19 18.94
C ALA A 575 -16.53 -5.56 19.59
N ARG A 576 -17.47 -6.13 20.36
CA ARG A 576 -17.34 -7.49 20.92
C ARG A 576 -17.48 -8.61 19.87
N GLY A 577 -18.16 -8.35 18.76
CA GLY A 577 -18.11 -9.21 17.58
C GLY A 577 -16.71 -9.22 16.98
N GLU A 578 -16.17 -8.03 16.74
CA GLU A 578 -14.88 -7.84 16.07
C GLU A 578 -13.69 -8.33 16.90
N THR A 579 -13.66 -8.12 18.22
CA THR A 579 -12.61 -8.68 19.10
C THR A 579 -12.61 -10.22 19.17
N ARG A 580 -13.68 -10.87 18.71
CA ARG A 580 -13.76 -12.34 18.56
C ARG A 580 -13.37 -12.82 17.17
N ALA A 581 -13.67 -12.03 16.14
CA ALA A 581 -13.28 -12.32 14.76
C ALA A 581 -11.78 -12.08 14.54
N GLU A 582 -11.28 -10.95 15.04
CA GLU A 582 -9.91 -10.46 14.88
C GLU A 582 -9.28 -10.10 16.24
N PRO A 583 -9.03 -11.07 17.13
CA PRO A 583 -8.52 -10.82 18.47
C PRO A 583 -7.11 -10.18 18.51
N ALA A 584 -6.38 -10.18 17.39
CA ALA A 584 -5.06 -9.58 17.26
C ALA A 584 -5.07 -8.07 16.93
N ARG A 585 -6.24 -7.47 16.69
CA ARG A 585 -6.37 -6.03 16.37
C ARG A 585 -6.63 -5.23 17.63
N ALA A 586 -5.68 -4.38 18.02
CA ALA A 586 -5.79 -3.54 19.21
C ALA A 586 -6.99 -2.58 19.16
N ASP A 587 -7.38 -2.16 17.96
CA ASP A 587 -8.39 -1.14 17.70
C ASP A 587 -9.78 -1.57 18.15
N TRP A 588 -10.16 -2.83 17.86
CA TRP A 588 -11.43 -3.41 18.31
C TRP A 588 -11.50 -3.51 19.83
N TRP A 589 -10.37 -3.79 20.49
CA TRP A 589 -10.27 -3.79 21.95
C TRP A 589 -10.37 -2.37 22.53
N LEU A 590 -9.80 -1.36 21.86
CA LEU A 590 -9.94 0.04 22.25
C LEU A 590 -11.41 0.50 22.17
N TYR A 591 -12.11 0.20 21.08
CA TYR A 591 -13.54 0.53 20.95
C TYR A 591 -14.40 -0.22 21.96
N LEU A 592 -14.11 -1.49 22.24
CA LEU A 592 -14.80 -2.25 23.28
C LEU A 592 -14.57 -1.65 24.67
N ALA A 593 -13.36 -1.17 24.97
CA ALA A 593 -13.05 -0.49 26.23
C ALA A 593 -13.81 0.85 26.36
N GLN A 594 -13.80 1.68 25.31
CA GLN A 594 -14.51 2.96 25.27
C GLN A 594 -16.03 2.79 25.43
N ALA A 595 -16.63 1.85 24.69
CA ALA A 595 -18.06 1.57 24.79
C ALA A 595 -18.45 1.00 26.17
N SER A 596 -17.59 0.16 26.77
CA SER A 596 -17.82 -0.37 28.12
C SER A 596 -17.71 0.73 29.18
N ALA A 597 -16.77 1.67 29.04
CA ALA A 597 -16.67 2.84 29.91
C ALA A 597 -17.94 3.72 29.84
N GLY A 598 -18.47 3.96 28.63
CA GLY A 598 -19.72 4.70 28.42
C GLY A 598 -20.97 4.02 29.00
N LEU A 599 -20.94 2.69 29.18
CA LEU A 599 -21.97 1.90 29.87
C LEU A 599 -21.75 1.79 31.38
N ASN A 600 -20.69 2.38 31.93
CA ASN A 600 -20.25 2.20 33.32
C ASN A 600 -20.03 0.70 33.67
N ASP A 601 -19.40 -0.04 32.75
CA ASP A 601 -19.01 -1.44 32.89
C ASP A 601 -17.48 -1.55 33.08
N PRO A 602 -16.97 -1.31 34.31
CA PRO A 602 -15.53 -1.30 34.57
C PRO A 602 -14.89 -2.68 34.34
N LEU A 603 -15.64 -3.77 34.53
CA LEU A 603 -15.14 -5.13 34.32
C LEU A 603 -14.71 -5.32 32.86
N ARG A 604 -15.60 -5.03 31.90
CA ARG A 604 -15.30 -5.16 30.47
C ARG A 604 -14.34 -4.08 29.98
N GLN A 605 -14.44 -2.86 30.51
CA GLN A 605 -13.50 -1.78 30.22
C GLN A 605 -12.05 -2.20 30.53
N HIS A 606 -11.78 -2.65 31.76
CA HIS A 606 -10.45 -3.05 32.18
C HIS A 606 -9.97 -4.32 31.44
N GLN A 607 -10.84 -5.30 31.21
CA GLN A 607 -10.50 -6.48 30.38
C GLN A 607 -10.08 -6.07 28.97
N ALA A 608 -10.88 -5.27 28.27
CA ALA A 608 -10.60 -4.87 26.90
C ALA A 608 -9.36 -3.96 26.79
N MET A 609 -9.20 -3.02 27.72
CA MET A 609 -8.01 -2.17 27.78
C MET A 609 -6.73 -2.99 28.06
N ALA A 610 -6.82 -4.07 28.85
CA ALA A 610 -5.69 -4.96 29.06
C ALA A 610 -5.25 -5.68 27.78
N GLU A 611 -6.20 -6.19 26.99
CA GLU A 611 -5.92 -6.84 25.71
C GLU A 611 -5.30 -5.86 24.70
N LYS A 612 -5.86 -4.63 24.60
CA LYS A 612 -5.29 -3.53 23.80
C LYS A 612 -3.82 -3.30 24.16
N LEU A 613 -3.55 -3.06 25.45
CA LEU A 613 -2.20 -2.78 25.95
C LEU A 613 -1.24 -3.96 25.79
N ALA A 614 -1.72 -5.21 25.82
CA ALA A 614 -0.90 -6.39 25.57
C ALA A 614 -0.47 -6.48 24.09
N LEU A 615 -1.36 -6.14 23.16
CA LEU A 615 -1.06 -6.09 21.73
C LEU A 615 -0.07 -4.95 21.38
N ASP A 616 -0.12 -3.83 22.12
CA ASP A 616 0.91 -2.78 22.06
C ASP A 616 2.26 -3.21 22.70
N GLY A 617 2.33 -4.38 23.34
CA GLY A 617 3.47 -4.83 24.16
C GLY A 617 3.69 -4.03 25.45
N ALA A 618 2.72 -3.23 25.87
CA ALA A 618 2.71 -2.48 27.12
C ALA A 618 2.36 -3.38 28.33
N TRP A 619 3.03 -4.54 28.42
CA TRP A 619 2.73 -5.62 29.39
C TRP A 619 2.53 -5.16 30.83
N PRO A 620 3.36 -4.27 31.42
CA PRO A 620 3.14 -3.83 32.81
C PRO A 620 1.79 -3.11 32.99
N SER A 621 1.33 -2.38 31.97
CA SER A 621 0.05 -1.68 31.97
C SER A 621 -1.11 -2.63 31.74
N ALA A 622 -0.97 -3.60 30.82
CA ALA A 622 -1.94 -4.66 30.61
C ALA A 622 -2.17 -5.51 31.89
N ILE A 623 -1.10 -5.88 32.58
CA ILE A 623 -1.12 -6.61 33.87
C ILE A 623 -1.84 -5.79 34.96
N ARG A 624 -1.66 -4.46 35.01
CA ARG A 624 -2.40 -3.59 35.94
C ARG A 624 -3.89 -3.57 35.61
N GLN A 625 -4.26 -3.43 34.34
CA GLN A 625 -5.67 -3.47 33.92
C GLN A 625 -6.36 -4.79 34.30
N LEU A 626 -5.73 -5.96 34.12
CA LEU A 626 -6.34 -7.23 34.58
C LEU A 626 -6.44 -7.34 36.11
N LYS A 627 -5.54 -6.71 36.87
CA LYS A 627 -5.65 -6.64 38.35
C LYS A 627 -6.82 -5.76 38.76
N GLU A 628 -6.99 -4.60 38.14
CA GLU A 628 -8.17 -3.73 38.32
C GLU A 628 -9.47 -4.47 37.94
N ALA A 629 -9.51 -5.17 36.81
CA ALA A 629 -10.66 -5.98 36.38
C ALA A 629 -11.04 -7.08 37.39
N ARG A 630 -10.04 -7.76 37.96
CA ARG A 630 -10.24 -8.82 38.98
C ARG A 630 -10.82 -8.27 40.28
N ASP A 631 -10.47 -7.04 40.63
CA ASP A 631 -10.87 -6.42 41.90
C ASP A 631 -12.25 -5.73 41.80
N VAL A 632 -12.91 -5.78 40.62
CA VAL A 632 -14.29 -5.33 40.41
C VAL A 632 -15.29 -6.22 41.15
N LYS A 633 -16.05 -5.62 42.08
CA LYS A 633 -17.01 -6.31 42.97
C LYS A 633 -18.15 -7.05 42.27
N THR A 634 -18.47 -6.72 41.02
CA THR A 634 -19.55 -7.34 40.24
C THR A 634 -19.09 -8.52 39.37
N ALA A 635 -17.79 -8.85 39.36
CA ALA A 635 -17.26 -9.98 38.61
C ALA A 635 -17.81 -11.31 39.13
N SER A 636 -18.31 -12.17 38.22
CA SER A 636 -18.74 -13.52 38.58
C SER A 636 -17.52 -14.44 38.82
N PHE A 637 -17.75 -15.60 39.44
CA PHE A 637 -16.70 -16.63 39.57
C PHE A 637 -16.10 -17.04 38.22
N TYR A 638 -16.90 -17.06 37.15
CA TYR A 638 -16.43 -17.33 35.79
C TYR A 638 -15.49 -16.21 35.29
N ASP A 639 -15.88 -14.94 35.46
CA ASP A 639 -15.07 -13.80 35.04
C ASP A 639 -13.73 -13.76 35.79
N LEU A 640 -13.76 -13.97 37.11
CA LEU A 640 -12.56 -14.04 37.95
C LEU A 640 -11.61 -15.16 37.53
N SER A 641 -12.14 -16.32 37.11
CA SER A 641 -11.34 -17.44 36.60
C SER A 641 -10.66 -17.09 35.28
N THR A 642 -11.40 -16.53 34.32
CA THR A 642 -10.88 -16.08 33.02
C THR A 642 -9.84 -14.97 33.18
N ILE A 643 -10.10 -13.95 34.01
CA ILE A 643 -9.13 -12.87 34.30
C ILE A 643 -7.87 -13.44 34.94
N SER A 644 -8.00 -14.34 35.92
CA SER A 644 -6.85 -14.96 36.59
C SER A 644 -6.02 -15.84 35.64
N ALA A 645 -6.65 -16.47 34.65
CA ALA A 645 -5.94 -17.22 33.61
C ALA A 645 -5.16 -16.28 32.66
N ARG A 646 -5.81 -15.23 32.15
CA ARG A 646 -5.18 -14.26 31.25
C ARG A 646 -4.07 -13.45 31.93
N LEU A 647 -4.23 -13.14 33.21
CA LEU A 647 -3.21 -12.47 34.02
C LEU A 647 -1.92 -13.28 34.11
N ARG A 648 -2.02 -14.61 34.31
CA ARG A 648 -0.85 -15.50 34.33
C ARG A 648 -0.17 -15.60 32.96
N ASP A 649 -0.93 -15.61 31.86
CA ASP A 649 -0.38 -15.58 30.50
C ASP A 649 0.37 -14.26 30.23
N PHE A 650 -0.19 -13.11 30.62
CA PHE A 650 0.50 -11.82 30.49
C PHE A 650 1.76 -11.73 31.36
N GLU A 651 1.71 -12.21 32.60
CA GLU A 651 2.88 -12.26 33.49
C GLU A 651 3.98 -13.22 32.96
N ALA A 652 3.60 -14.32 32.30
CA ALA A 652 4.54 -15.23 31.64
C ALA A 652 5.19 -14.60 30.39
N ARG A 653 4.40 -14.00 29.49
CA ARG A 653 4.89 -13.31 28.28
C ARG A 653 5.82 -12.13 28.62
N TYR A 654 5.44 -11.33 29.61
CA TYR A 654 6.29 -10.24 30.10
C TYR A 654 7.65 -10.76 30.61
N LYS A 655 7.66 -11.91 31.29
CA LYS A 655 8.91 -12.53 31.73
C LYS A 655 9.74 -13.05 30.55
N GLU A 656 9.12 -13.67 29.56
CA GLU A 656 9.79 -14.17 28.35
C GLU A 656 10.50 -13.02 27.62
N GLU A 657 9.79 -11.93 27.28
CA GLU A 657 10.41 -10.77 26.60
C GLU A 657 11.58 -10.20 27.41
N ARG A 658 11.43 -10.06 28.74
CA ARG A 658 12.52 -9.56 29.60
C ARG A 658 13.70 -10.51 29.76
N ASP A 659 13.52 -11.80 29.54
CA ASP A 659 14.60 -12.79 29.54
C ASP A 659 15.22 -12.96 28.14
N GLU A 660 14.54 -12.53 27.06
CA GLU A 660 15.12 -12.30 25.73
C GLU A 660 15.96 -11.01 25.69
N GLU A 661 15.44 -9.88 26.21
CA GLU A 661 16.13 -8.57 26.28
C GLU A 661 17.50 -8.63 27.00
N LYS A 662 17.68 -9.57 27.94
CA LYS A 662 18.96 -9.77 28.65
C LYS A 662 19.97 -10.62 27.87
N LYS A 663 19.54 -11.26 26.77
CA LYS A 663 20.35 -12.16 25.93
C LYS A 663 20.75 -11.52 24.59
N SER A 664 19.99 -10.53 24.13
CA SER A 664 20.31 -9.64 23.02
C SER A 664 21.31 -8.57 23.40
#